data_AF-M7T4G0-F1
#
_entry.id   AF-M7T4G0-F1
#
_cell.length_a   1.000
_cell.length_b   1.000
_cell.length_c   1.000
_cell.angle_alpha   90.00
_cell.angle_beta   90.00
_cell.angle_gamma   90.00
#
_symmetry.space_group_name_H-M   'P 1'
#
loop_
_entity.id
_entity.type
_entity.pdbx_description
1 polymer ?
#
loop_
_entity_poly.entity_id
_entity_poly.type
_entity_poly.pdbx_seq_one_letter_code
_entity_poly.pdbx_strand_id
1 'polypeptide(L)'
;MDPHQDVWSRHCGGSGAPMWTIYACGLNPQSFAATEAAIVHNTYPEPDNFPKMIWSTNYNRLAAATIFTLFFAGRDFAPKCIIDGQNIQDYLQGHFMRACGHLAKRIHEAGDIENDVVFGWESLNEPNRCMIGHADLSVIPSEQNLKKGTCPTLWQSILLGSGRACEVDSWDMGGLGPYKIGRTLIDPHGEIAWLPEDYDDSRYGWKRDEGWKMGECPWALHGVWDPSKDVLLRKDYFAKHPKTGKALDSEAFTNTYFMDFYRFYRDTIRAIHKDAIMLCQPPVLEIPPSIKGTEDDDPKMVYAPHYYDGITLMTKHWNRTWNVDVLGVLRGRYLHPAFAIKIGETAIRNCFKEQLAAIRKEGIDYMGKHPCVLTEFGIPYDMDDQNAYKTGDYSSQSAAMDANHFAVEGAHMEGYTLWLYAATNDHSRGDQWNGEDLSIFSVDDQTLPITPVPRTPNASTSTDIPRKEVDDDSTVTPSNLKKTLTNPSISSEPSSLKPELTSAPGYRAAEAYVRPAPIYTNGYIADYVFDLKKCEFTLNLEATKLPSDDQPTTIFLPDYHFPVEQCTVVVSGGKWEISTDDEERALVQKLRWWHSDGPQSLRITGVVRPHNTAAGTAEDVGYLEQCQQYGLSLRDCSVM
;
A
#
# COMPACT_ATOMS: atom_id res chain seq x y z
N MET A 1 -1.48 13.65 -0.28
CA MET A 1 -0.13 13.61 0.32
C MET A 1 -0.14 12.63 1.46
N ASP A 2 0.69 11.60 1.40
CA ASP A 2 0.81 10.57 2.43
C ASP A 2 2.15 10.71 3.19
N PRO A 3 2.13 11.02 4.49
CA PRO A 3 3.27 10.85 5.39
C PRO A 3 3.61 9.36 5.58
N HIS A 4 4.26 8.78 4.58
CA HIS A 4 4.50 7.35 4.51
C HIS A 4 5.53 6.84 5.53
N GLN A 5 5.27 5.66 6.09
CA GLN A 5 6.18 4.91 6.95
C GLN A 5 5.85 3.42 6.90
N ASP A 6 6.87 2.59 7.08
CA ASP A 6 6.72 1.19 7.46
C ASP A 6 7.59 0.94 8.66
N VAL A 7 7.04 0.31 9.70
CA VAL A 7 7.79 -0.07 10.89
C VAL A 7 8.72 1.04 11.41
N TRP A 8 8.24 2.27 11.39
CA TRP A 8 8.91 3.50 11.82
C TRP A 8 10.05 4.02 10.94
N SER A 9 11.06 3.22 10.59
CA SER A 9 12.29 3.72 9.97
C SER A 9 13.09 2.63 9.26
N ARG A 10 14.01 3.02 8.34
CA ARG A 10 14.96 2.11 7.67
C ARG A 10 15.86 1.32 8.59
N HIS A 11 16.08 1.84 9.79
CA HIS A 11 16.85 1.14 10.81
C HIS A 11 15.98 0.19 11.66
N CYS A 12 14.66 0.27 11.54
CA CYS A 12 13.70 -0.60 12.21
C CYS A 12 13.12 -1.67 11.26
N GLY A 13 13.60 -1.72 10.01
CA GLY A 13 13.21 -2.71 9.00
C GLY A 13 12.21 -2.21 7.96
N GLY A 14 11.78 -0.94 8.04
CA GLY A 14 10.81 -0.34 7.11
C GLY A 14 11.17 1.11 6.73
N SER A 15 10.23 2.00 6.41
CA SER A 15 10.50 3.34 5.87
C SER A 15 10.00 4.45 6.80
N GLY A 16 10.18 5.72 6.42
CA GLY A 16 9.54 6.86 7.10
C GLY A 16 10.49 7.71 7.96
N ALA A 17 10.44 7.54 9.28
CA ALA A 17 11.03 8.48 10.23
C ALA A 17 12.57 8.54 10.13
N PRO A 18 13.15 9.75 10.23
CA PRO A 18 14.59 9.95 10.19
C PRO A 18 15.26 9.38 11.46
N MET A 19 16.53 8.96 11.30
CA MET A 19 17.31 8.28 12.34
C MET A 19 17.43 9.05 13.67
N TRP A 20 17.35 10.39 13.67
CA TRP A 20 17.39 11.17 14.92
C TRP A 20 16.27 10.78 15.89
N THR A 21 15.11 10.33 15.38
CA THR A 21 13.98 9.89 16.22
C THR A 21 14.35 8.66 17.06
N ILE A 22 15.18 7.77 16.54
CA ILE A 22 15.67 6.58 17.23
C ILE A 22 16.59 6.99 18.38
N TYR A 23 17.52 7.90 18.11
CA TYR A 23 18.40 8.45 19.13
C TYR A 23 17.63 9.25 20.19
N ALA A 24 16.63 10.04 19.80
CA ALA A 24 15.76 10.76 20.74
C ALA A 24 15.06 9.78 21.70
N CYS A 25 14.59 8.63 21.21
CA CYS A 25 14.02 7.55 22.03
C CYS A 25 15.05 6.79 22.91
N GLY A 26 16.33 7.17 22.85
CA GLY A 26 17.39 6.58 23.64
C GLY A 26 17.94 5.27 23.07
N LEU A 27 17.60 4.92 21.84
CA LEU A 27 18.02 3.67 21.19
C LEU A 27 19.32 3.86 20.39
N ASN A 28 20.11 2.79 20.32
CA ASN A 28 21.36 2.69 19.59
C ASN A 28 21.19 1.77 18.35
N PRO A 29 20.90 2.31 17.15
CA PRO A 29 20.62 1.49 15.97
C PRO A 29 21.80 0.62 15.52
N GLN A 30 23.03 0.94 15.96
CA GLN A 30 24.23 0.17 15.67
C GLN A 30 24.23 -1.21 16.33
N SER A 31 23.51 -1.38 17.44
CA SER A 31 23.42 -2.66 18.17
C SER A 31 22.14 -3.44 17.86
N PHE A 32 21.30 -2.96 16.93
CA PHE A 32 20.02 -3.62 16.64
C PHE A 32 20.16 -5.01 16.04
N ALA A 33 21.20 -5.25 15.23
CA ALA A 33 21.44 -6.57 14.65
C ALA A 33 21.83 -7.59 15.73
N ALA A 34 22.81 -7.26 16.59
CA ALA A 34 23.27 -8.14 17.67
C ALA A 34 22.17 -8.43 18.69
N THR A 35 21.35 -7.42 19.01
CA THR A 35 20.24 -7.55 19.97
C THR A 35 18.93 -8.03 19.34
N GLU A 36 18.89 -8.18 18.02
CA GLU A 36 17.65 -8.42 17.26
C GLU A 36 16.53 -7.40 17.58
N ALA A 37 16.88 -6.19 18.04
CA ALA A 37 15.93 -5.11 18.29
C ALA A 37 15.20 -4.65 17.02
N ALA A 38 15.82 -4.90 15.86
CA ALA A 38 15.20 -4.90 14.54
C ALA A 38 15.95 -5.88 13.62
N ILE A 39 15.22 -6.52 12.71
CA ILE A 39 15.76 -7.29 11.58
C ILE A 39 15.70 -6.41 10.34
N VAL A 40 16.85 -6.15 9.74
CA VAL A 40 17.01 -5.26 8.58
C VAL A 40 17.89 -5.95 7.54
N HIS A 41 17.49 -5.88 6.26
CA HIS A 41 18.19 -6.52 5.15
C HIS A 41 19.70 -6.24 5.12
N ASN A 42 20.11 -4.96 5.19
CA ASN A 42 21.51 -4.56 5.03
C ASN A 42 22.45 -5.00 6.16
N THR A 43 21.90 -5.36 7.32
CA THR A 43 22.65 -5.87 8.47
C THR A 43 22.34 -7.34 8.76
N TYR A 44 21.54 -7.97 7.90
CA TYR A 44 21.23 -9.38 8.02
C TYR A 44 22.48 -10.21 7.68
N PRO A 45 22.78 -11.32 8.37
CA PRO A 45 24.00 -12.09 8.13
C PRO A 45 24.16 -12.59 6.69
N GLU A 46 23.05 -12.92 6.03
CA GLU A 46 23.01 -13.37 4.64
C GLU A 46 21.98 -12.56 3.83
N PRO A 47 22.31 -11.32 3.39
CA PRO A 47 21.34 -10.42 2.76
C PRO A 47 20.64 -11.04 1.53
N ASP A 48 21.36 -11.82 0.72
CA ASP A 48 20.78 -12.50 -0.45
C ASP A 48 19.74 -13.57 -0.08
N ASN A 49 19.74 -14.04 1.18
CA ASN A 49 18.78 -14.99 1.74
C ASN A 49 17.84 -14.30 2.76
N PHE A 50 17.66 -12.99 2.67
CA PHE A 50 16.76 -12.26 3.56
C PHE A 50 15.33 -12.82 3.47
N PRO A 51 14.70 -13.20 4.59
CA PRO A 51 13.40 -13.87 4.51
C PRO A 51 12.30 -12.94 3.99
N LYS A 52 11.65 -13.35 2.90
CA LYS A 52 10.48 -12.68 2.30
C LYS A 52 9.43 -12.30 3.36
N MET A 53 8.95 -11.06 3.35
CA MET A 53 7.88 -10.56 4.26
C MET A 53 8.20 -10.62 5.77
N ILE A 54 9.47 -10.75 6.18
CA ILE A 54 9.83 -10.76 7.61
C ILE A 54 9.72 -9.39 8.27
N TRP A 55 9.80 -8.31 7.48
CA TRP A 55 9.93 -6.95 7.99
C TRP A 55 8.78 -6.55 8.93
N SER A 56 7.56 -7.01 8.68
CA SER A 56 6.38 -6.68 9.51
C SER A 56 6.46 -7.26 10.92
N THR A 57 7.29 -8.30 11.14
CA THR A 57 7.56 -8.84 12.48
C THR A 57 8.28 -7.85 13.39
N ASN A 58 8.94 -6.83 12.81
CA ASN A 58 9.61 -5.78 13.56
C ASN A 58 8.65 -4.94 14.43
N TYR A 59 7.35 -4.86 14.11
CA TYR A 59 6.37 -4.19 14.99
C TYR A 59 6.33 -4.78 16.41
N ASN A 60 6.76 -6.03 16.58
CA ASN A 60 6.83 -6.74 17.86
C ASN A 60 8.26 -6.86 18.41
N ARG A 61 9.24 -6.18 17.79
CA ARG A 61 10.63 -6.12 18.26
C ARG A 61 10.90 -4.80 18.95
N LEU A 62 11.96 -4.78 19.77
CA LEU A 62 12.18 -3.71 20.74
C LEU A 62 12.13 -2.31 20.14
N ALA A 63 12.77 -2.09 18.98
CA ALA A 63 12.91 -0.77 18.40
C ALA A 63 11.55 -0.17 18.03
N ALA A 64 10.85 -0.77 17.06
CA ALA A 64 9.55 -0.25 16.63
C ALA A 64 8.51 -0.30 17.76
N ALA A 65 8.48 -1.40 18.53
CA ALA A 65 7.52 -1.55 19.61
C ALA A 65 7.66 -0.42 20.65
N THR A 66 8.90 -0.05 21.00
CA THR A 66 9.15 1.06 21.93
C THR A 66 8.79 2.39 21.28
N ILE A 67 9.27 2.67 20.06
CA ILE A 67 9.15 4.01 19.48
C ILE A 67 7.69 4.37 19.19
N PHE A 68 6.89 3.45 18.64
CA PHE A 68 5.45 3.69 18.44
C PHE A 68 4.72 3.94 19.76
N THR A 69 5.08 3.20 20.81
CA THR A 69 4.50 3.40 22.15
C THR A 69 4.86 4.77 22.72
N LEU A 70 6.11 5.23 22.53
CA LEU A 70 6.53 6.59 22.93
C LEU A 70 5.82 7.66 22.09
N PHE A 71 5.66 7.43 20.79
CA PHE A 71 5.02 8.36 19.87
C PHE A 71 3.53 8.56 20.16
N PHE A 72 2.78 7.50 20.44
CA PHE A 72 1.33 7.59 20.67
C PHE A 72 0.95 7.79 22.14
N ALA A 73 1.70 7.21 23.07
CA ALA A 73 1.31 7.13 24.49
C ALA A 73 2.46 7.39 25.48
N GLY A 74 3.51 8.09 25.06
CA GLY A 74 4.66 8.44 25.89
C GLY A 74 4.31 9.17 27.19
N ARG A 75 3.28 10.03 27.18
CA ARG A 75 2.86 10.75 28.41
C ARG A 75 2.34 9.83 29.50
N ASP A 76 1.70 8.74 29.11
CA ASP A 76 1.05 7.83 30.04
C ASP A 76 1.97 6.66 30.43
N PHE A 77 2.73 6.11 29.48
CA PHE A 77 3.59 4.94 29.73
C PHE A 77 5.07 5.25 29.93
N ALA A 78 5.55 6.42 29.51
CA ALA A 78 6.93 6.85 29.68
C ALA A 78 7.05 8.30 30.18
N PRO A 79 6.36 8.69 31.27
CA PRO A 79 6.29 10.08 31.74
C PRO A 79 7.65 10.70 32.08
N LYS A 80 8.68 9.90 32.40
CA LYS A 80 10.03 10.40 32.68
C LYS A 80 10.87 10.66 31.43
N CYS A 81 10.41 10.21 30.26
CA CYS A 81 11.11 10.44 29.00
C CYS A 81 10.79 11.83 28.48
N ILE A 82 11.62 12.82 28.86
CA ILE A 82 11.44 14.24 28.55
C ILE A 82 12.69 14.78 27.84
N ILE A 83 12.48 15.53 26.75
CA ILE A 83 13.49 16.25 25.98
C ILE A 83 13.04 17.70 25.83
N ASP A 84 13.93 18.65 26.12
CA ASP A 84 13.68 20.10 26.01
C ASP A 84 12.39 20.53 26.76
N GLY A 85 12.17 19.93 27.93
CA GLY A 85 11.00 20.19 28.77
C GLY A 85 9.67 19.63 28.24
N GLN A 86 9.69 18.85 27.15
CA GLN A 86 8.52 18.20 26.55
C GLN A 86 8.60 16.68 26.71
N ASN A 87 7.48 16.01 26.98
CA ASN A 87 7.46 14.55 26.92
C ASN A 87 7.82 14.08 25.51
N ILE A 88 8.49 12.94 25.40
CA ILE A 88 8.93 12.37 24.12
C ILE A 88 7.79 12.21 23.10
N GLN A 89 6.56 11.95 23.55
CA GLN A 89 5.37 11.95 22.70
C GLN A 89 5.17 13.31 22.02
N ASP A 90 5.10 14.38 22.80
CA ASP A 90 4.86 15.74 22.32
C ASP A 90 6.03 16.22 21.44
N TYR A 91 7.25 15.84 21.81
CA TYR A 91 8.45 16.15 21.05
C TYR A 91 8.38 15.53 19.65
N LEU A 92 8.16 14.20 19.55
CA LEU A 92 8.11 13.51 18.26
C LEU A 92 6.91 13.94 17.41
N GLN A 93 5.71 13.96 17.99
CA GLN A 93 4.50 14.41 17.27
C GLN A 93 4.64 15.86 16.82
N GLY A 94 5.14 16.75 17.68
CA GLY A 94 5.35 18.15 17.34
C GLY A 94 6.34 18.34 16.18
N HIS A 95 7.43 17.55 16.13
CA HIS A 95 8.35 17.56 15.00
C HIS A 95 7.70 17.03 13.71
N PHE A 96 6.92 15.95 13.80
CA PHE A 96 6.15 15.40 12.67
C PHE A 96 5.15 16.43 12.12
N MET A 97 4.36 17.06 12.99
CA MET A 97 3.40 18.11 12.61
C MET A 97 4.10 19.29 11.93
N ARG A 98 5.23 19.77 12.48
CA ARG A 98 5.99 20.87 11.88
C ARG A 98 6.57 20.50 10.52
N ALA A 99 7.01 19.26 10.31
CA ALA A 99 7.52 18.80 9.02
C ALA A 99 6.41 18.76 7.96
N CYS A 100 5.26 18.14 8.28
CA CYS A 100 4.12 18.08 7.37
C CYS A 100 3.53 19.48 7.10
N GLY A 101 3.38 20.29 8.15
CA GLY A 101 2.95 21.69 8.05
C GLY A 101 3.91 22.54 7.22
N HIS A 102 5.23 22.30 7.30
CA HIS A 102 6.18 22.97 6.43
C HIS A 102 5.94 22.62 4.95
N LEU A 103 5.75 21.33 4.63
CA LEU A 103 5.43 20.91 3.27
C LEU A 103 4.10 21.50 2.78
N ALA A 104 3.07 21.50 3.62
CA ALA A 104 1.78 22.13 3.32
C ALA A 104 1.95 23.62 3.00
N LYS A 105 2.77 24.33 3.77
CA LYS A 105 3.09 25.73 3.52
C LYS A 105 3.78 25.92 2.16
N ARG A 106 4.72 25.05 1.80
CA ARG A 106 5.42 25.14 0.51
C ARG A 106 4.50 24.86 -0.67
N ILE A 107 3.54 23.93 -0.52
CA ILE A 107 2.50 23.65 -1.51
C ILE A 107 1.57 24.85 -1.67
N HIS A 108 1.11 25.43 -0.56
CA HIS A 108 0.29 26.64 -0.56
C HIS A 108 1.01 27.83 -1.25
N GLU A 109 2.28 28.06 -0.90
CA GLU A 109 3.10 29.15 -1.45
C GLU A 109 3.44 28.99 -2.94
N ALA A 110 3.31 27.79 -3.52
CA ALA A 110 3.49 27.57 -4.95
C ALA A 110 2.34 28.19 -5.77
N GLY A 111 1.11 28.19 -5.23
CA GLY A 111 -0.04 28.89 -5.79
C GLY A 111 -0.72 28.23 -6.99
N ASP A 112 -0.14 27.18 -7.57
CA ASP A 112 -0.61 26.51 -8.79
C ASP A 112 -0.86 25.00 -8.64
N ILE A 113 -0.67 24.44 -7.43
CA ILE A 113 -0.85 23.01 -7.16
C ILE A 113 -1.83 22.69 -6.01
N GLU A 114 -2.08 23.63 -5.09
CA GLU A 114 -3.07 23.45 -4.01
C GLU A 114 -4.48 23.44 -4.60
N ASN A 115 -5.30 22.43 -4.24
CA ASN A 115 -6.65 22.18 -4.77
C ASN A 115 -6.74 21.90 -6.29
N ASP A 116 -5.63 21.83 -7.01
CA ASP A 116 -5.56 21.38 -8.40
C ASP A 116 -4.93 19.98 -8.44
N VAL A 117 -3.65 19.87 -8.09
CA VAL A 117 -2.91 18.59 -8.03
C VAL A 117 -2.96 17.97 -6.64
N VAL A 118 -2.84 18.79 -5.59
CA VAL A 118 -2.86 18.34 -4.20
C VAL A 118 -4.20 18.71 -3.58
N PHE A 119 -5.12 17.75 -3.56
CA PHE A 119 -6.47 17.93 -2.99
C PHE A 119 -6.54 17.62 -1.49
N GLY A 120 -5.59 16.85 -0.95
CA GLY A 120 -5.74 16.29 0.39
C GLY A 120 -4.49 15.69 1.01
N TRP A 121 -4.63 15.34 2.28
CA TRP A 121 -3.58 14.87 3.18
C TRP A 121 -4.07 13.65 3.95
N GLU A 122 -3.30 12.57 3.88
CA GLU A 122 -3.49 11.37 4.67
C GLU A 122 -2.78 11.51 6.02
N SER A 123 -3.27 10.85 7.06
CA SER A 123 -2.82 11.07 8.44
C SER A 123 -1.41 10.59 8.72
N LEU A 124 -1.20 9.29 8.60
CA LEU A 124 0.04 8.57 8.84
C LEU A 124 -0.18 7.19 8.26
N ASN A 125 0.73 6.72 7.42
CA ASN A 125 0.63 5.37 6.87
C ASN A 125 0.59 4.31 7.98
N GLU A 126 -0.37 3.40 7.90
CA GLU A 126 -0.51 2.18 8.72
C GLU A 126 -0.14 2.36 10.20
N PRO A 127 -0.85 3.23 10.96
CA PRO A 127 -0.48 3.51 12.34
C PRO A 127 -0.60 2.24 13.19
N ASN A 128 0.42 1.95 14.01
CA ASN A 128 0.46 0.75 14.84
C ASN A 128 0.48 1.08 16.34
N ARG A 129 -0.30 0.34 17.13
CA ARG A 129 -0.37 0.50 18.60
C ARG A 129 0.83 -0.10 19.34
N CYS A 130 1.53 -1.05 18.72
CA CYS A 130 2.65 -1.79 19.31
C CYS A 130 2.35 -2.30 20.72
N MET A 131 3.04 -1.79 21.76
CA MET A 131 2.86 -2.29 23.12
C MET A 131 1.54 -1.83 23.75
N ILE A 132 0.89 -0.78 23.23
CA ILE A 132 -0.33 -0.20 23.81
C ILE A 132 -1.47 -1.22 23.72
N GLY A 133 -2.03 -1.59 24.88
CA GLY A 133 -3.06 -2.63 24.99
C GLY A 133 -2.53 -4.05 25.14
N HIS A 134 -1.20 -4.26 25.19
CA HIS A 134 -0.63 -5.57 25.38
C HIS A 134 -0.90 -6.11 26.79
N ALA A 135 -1.65 -7.21 26.89
CA ALA A 135 -2.15 -7.73 28.16
C ALA A 135 -1.07 -8.40 29.04
N ASP A 136 -0.11 -9.09 28.43
CA ASP A 136 0.94 -9.81 29.15
C ASP A 136 2.23 -9.87 28.32
N LEU A 137 3.23 -9.06 28.67
CA LEU A 137 4.51 -8.95 27.95
C LEU A 137 5.28 -10.27 27.82
N SER A 138 4.97 -11.27 28.66
CA SER A 138 5.69 -12.55 28.70
C SER A 138 5.21 -13.57 27.68
N VAL A 139 4.16 -13.27 26.91
CA VAL A 139 3.58 -14.18 25.91
C VAL A 139 3.48 -13.52 24.54
N ILE A 140 3.53 -14.32 23.48
CA ILE A 140 3.13 -13.89 22.15
C ILE A 140 1.60 -13.97 22.11
N PRO A 141 0.88 -12.86 21.93
CA PRO A 141 -0.57 -12.88 21.92
C PRO A 141 -1.13 -13.76 20.79
N SER A 142 -2.30 -14.36 21.03
CA SER A 142 -2.99 -15.17 20.03
C SER A 142 -3.40 -14.36 18.80
N GLU A 143 -3.72 -13.08 19.00
CA GLU A 143 -4.11 -12.12 17.99
C GLU A 143 -2.95 -11.64 17.10
N GLN A 144 -1.69 -11.89 17.49
CA GLN A 144 -0.54 -11.61 16.63
C GLN A 144 -0.46 -12.67 15.52
N ASN A 145 -1.18 -12.44 14.43
CA ASN A 145 -1.28 -13.38 13.31
C ASN A 145 -0.06 -13.37 12.37
N LEU A 146 0.73 -12.30 12.37
CA LEU A 146 1.97 -12.21 11.60
C LEU A 146 3.16 -12.69 12.45
N LYS A 147 3.68 -13.88 12.11
CA LYS A 147 4.87 -14.48 12.73
C LYS A 147 5.72 -15.13 11.64
N LYS A 148 7.00 -14.78 11.58
CA LYS A 148 7.97 -15.32 10.61
C LYS A 148 9.40 -15.13 11.13
N GLY A 149 10.27 -16.10 10.91
CA GLY A 149 11.62 -16.10 11.47
C GLY A 149 11.58 -16.15 13.00
N THR A 150 12.58 -15.56 13.67
CA THR A 150 12.56 -15.40 15.12
C THR A 150 11.40 -14.47 15.53
N CYS A 151 10.68 -14.84 16.58
CA CYS A 151 9.54 -14.08 17.12
C CYS A 151 9.65 -14.03 18.64
N PRO A 152 10.36 -13.03 19.20
CA PRO A 152 10.42 -12.85 20.65
C PRO A 152 9.05 -12.42 21.22
N THR A 153 8.79 -12.75 22.49
CA THR A 153 7.81 -12.00 23.28
C THR A 153 8.34 -10.59 23.54
N LEU A 154 7.47 -9.61 23.82
CA LEU A 154 7.95 -8.26 24.15
C LEU A 154 8.91 -8.26 25.36
N TRP A 155 8.70 -9.16 26.33
CA TRP A 155 9.63 -9.36 27.44
C TRP A 155 11.00 -9.87 26.96
N GLN A 156 11.04 -10.86 26.06
CA GLN A 156 12.29 -11.31 25.46
C GLN A 156 12.96 -10.20 24.64
N SER A 157 12.20 -9.37 23.91
CA SER A 157 12.77 -8.20 23.21
C SER A 157 13.41 -7.19 24.17
N ILE A 158 12.82 -6.96 25.34
CA ILE A 158 13.39 -6.09 26.38
C ILE A 158 14.70 -6.67 26.93
N LEU A 159 14.74 -7.98 27.20
CA LEU A 159 15.94 -8.67 27.66
C LEU A 159 17.06 -8.63 26.62
N LEU A 160 16.74 -8.99 25.37
CA LEU A 160 17.67 -9.00 24.25
C LEU A 160 18.27 -7.62 23.99
N GLY A 161 17.45 -6.57 23.93
CA GLY A 161 17.97 -5.20 23.79
C GLY A 161 18.68 -4.66 25.02
N SER A 162 18.63 -5.38 26.14
CA SER A 162 19.46 -5.11 27.32
C SER A 162 20.70 -6.02 27.37
N GLY A 163 21.00 -6.78 26.31
CA GLY A 163 22.21 -7.61 26.22
C GLY A 163 22.10 -9.00 26.85
N ARG A 164 20.88 -9.47 27.17
CA ARG A 164 20.66 -10.82 27.73
C ARG A 164 20.31 -11.80 26.63
N ALA A 165 21.00 -12.94 26.59
CA ALA A 165 20.67 -14.01 25.66
C ALA A 165 19.29 -14.61 25.96
N CYS A 166 18.49 -14.84 24.92
CA CYS A 166 17.15 -15.43 25.04
C CYS A 166 16.94 -16.52 23.99
N GLU A 167 16.30 -17.63 24.41
CA GLU A 167 15.80 -18.63 23.49
C GLU A 167 14.38 -18.27 23.05
N VAL A 168 14.23 -17.82 21.81
CA VAL A 168 12.97 -17.32 21.24
C VAL A 168 12.33 -18.34 20.31
N ASP A 169 11.03 -18.23 20.11
CA ASP A 169 10.32 -19.09 19.18
C ASP A 169 10.61 -18.68 17.73
N SER A 170 10.81 -19.67 16.87
CA SER A 170 11.03 -19.46 15.44
C SER A 170 9.86 -20.01 14.65
N TRP A 171 9.40 -19.24 13.67
CA TRP A 171 8.17 -19.47 12.93
C TRP A 171 8.41 -19.44 11.43
N ASP A 172 7.58 -20.18 10.70
CA ASP A 172 7.45 -20.07 9.26
C ASP A 172 5.98 -19.89 8.89
N MET A 173 5.71 -19.50 7.64
CA MET A 173 4.38 -19.18 7.16
C MET A 173 3.95 -20.17 6.08
N GLY A 174 2.88 -20.92 6.35
CA GLY A 174 2.23 -21.80 5.39
C GLY A 174 0.89 -21.24 4.91
N GLY A 175 0.20 -21.97 4.02
CA GLY A 175 -1.10 -21.52 3.51
C GLY A 175 -2.16 -21.31 4.60
N LEU A 176 -2.14 -22.09 5.68
CA LEU A 176 -3.11 -21.98 6.78
C LEU A 176 -2.67 -21.01 7.90
N GLY A 177 -1.61 -20.23 7.65
CA GLY A 177 -1.05 -19.28 8.60
C GLY A 177 0.27 -19.73 9.23
N PRO A 178 0.73 -19.03 10.28
CA PRO A 178 2.04 -19.25 10.86
C PRO A 178 2.09 -20.55 11.66
N TYR A 179 3.20 -21.27 11.56
CA TYR A 179 3.48 -22.44 12.39
C TYR A 179 4.89 -22.38 12.98
N LYS A 180 5.01 -22.86 14.21
CA LYS A 180 6.29 -22.87 14.94
C LYS A 180 7.18 -23.97 14.37
N ILE A 181 8.38 -23.59 13.94
CA ILE A 181 9.39 -24.52 13.39
C ILE A 181 10.45 -24.91 14.42
N GLY A 182 10.58 -24.16 15.51
CA GLY A 182 11.55 -24.47 16.55
C GLY A 182 11.78 -23.32 17.50
N ARG A 183 12.97 -23.30 18.07
CA ARG A 183 13.46 -22.21 18.91
C ARG A 183 14.89 -21.87 18.52
N THR A 184 15.24 -20.59 18.60
CA THR A 184 16.57 -20.07 18.26
C THR A 184 17.12 -19.32 19.47
N LEU A 185 18.37 -19.62 19.84
CA LEU A 185 19.10 -18.80 20.81
C LEU A 185 19.61 -17.55 20.12
N ILE A 186 19.21 -16.39 20.61
CA ILE A 186 19.80 -15.11 20.24
C ILE A 186 20.67 -14.67 21.41
N ASP A 187 21.95 -14.41 21.15
CA ASP A 187 22.92 -13.94 22.14
C ASP A 187 23.54 -12.62 21.68
N PRO A 188 23.17 -11.49 22.29
CA PRO A 188 23.77 -10.19 21.98
C PRO A 188 25.21 -10.05 22.48
N HIS A 189 25.75 -11.02 23.22
CA HIS A 189 27.09 -10.99 23.80
C HIS A 189 27.38 -9.72 24.64
N GLY A 190 26.34 -9.23 25.33
CA GLY A 190 26.40 -8.04 26.16
C GLY A 190 26.24 -6.72 25.40
N GLU A 191 26.03 -6.73 24.08
CA GLU A 191 25.62 -5.52 23.35
C GLU A 191 24.24 -5.03 23.80
N ILE A 192 24.08 -3.71 23.85
CA ILE A 192 22.87 -3.07 24.40
C ILE A 192 22.28 -2.15 23.32
N ALA A 193 20.97 -2.28 23.09
CA ALA A 193 20.21 -1.51 22.10
C ALA A 193 19.88 -0.08 22.57
N TRP A 194 20.31 0.31 23.77
CA TRP A 194 20.14 1.62 24.38
C TRP A 194 21.45 2.41 24.31
N LEU A 195 21.35 3.72 24.12
CA LEU A 195 22.48 4.62 24.18
C LEU A 195 23.13 4.60 25.57
N PRO A 196 24.48 4.70 25.66
CA PRO A 196 25.19 4.70 26.94
C PRO A 196 24.88 5.97 27.76
N GLU A 197 25.17 5.91 29.07
CA GLU A 197 24.93 7.02 30.00
C GLU A 197 25.66 8.32 29.60
N ASP A 198 26.86 8.18 29.03
CA ASP A 198 27.73 9.28 28.61
C ASP A 198 27.55 9.68 27.13
N TYR A 199 26.46 9.25 26.48
CA TYR A 199 26.21 9.60 25.08
C TYR A 199 26.09 11.12 24.89
N ASP A 200 26.85 11.66 23.94
CA ASP A 200 26.83 13.07 23.61
C ASP A 200 25.70 13.42 22.62
N ASP A 201 24.63 14.00 23.16
CA ASP A 201 23.49 14.51 22.38
C ASP A 201 23.81 15.84 21.63
N SER A 202 25.02 16.42 21.76
CA SER A 202 25.39 17.71 21.14
C SER A 202 25.18 17.75 19.63
N ARG A 203 25.28 16.59 18.96
CA ARG A 203 24.97 16.43 17.53
C ARG A 203 23.58 16.93 17.16
N TYR A 204 22.59 16.69 18.02
CA TYR A 204 21.20 17.06 17.79
C TYR A 204 20.77 18.30 18.57
N GLY A 205 21.55 18.69 19.58
CA GLY A 205 21.38 19.95 20.30
C GLY A 205 20.21 19.99 21.28
N TRP A 206 19.57 18.85 21.54
CA TRP A 206 18.52 18.72 22.55
C TRP A 206 19.09 18.42 23.93
N LYS A 207 18.30 18.65 24.98
CA LYS A 207 18.65 18.33 26.36
C LYS A 207 17.63 17.37 26.97
N ARG A 208 18.13 16.25 27.51
CA ARG A 208 17.31 15.31 28.29
C ARG A 208 17.07 15.82 29.70
N ASP A 209 15.89 15.54 30.22
CA ASP A 209 15.58 15.77 31.62
C ASP A 209 16.39 14.84 32.53
N GLU A 210 16.77 15.30 33.73
CA GLU A 210 17.53 14.50 34.70
C GLU A 210 16.78 13.22 35.12
N GLY A 211 15.45 13.21 35.00
CA GLY A 211 14.61 12.04 35.22
C GLY A 211 14.74 10.95 34.14
N TRP A 212 15.20 11.29 32.94
CA TRP A 212 15.48 10.31 31.88
C TRP A 212 16.93 9.82 31.98
N LYS A 213 17.13 8.79 32.81
CA LYS A 213 18.44 8.14 32.94
C LYS A 213 18.83 7.41 31.65
N MET A 214 19.93 7.84 31.06
CA MET A 214 20.55 7.21 29.89
C MET A 214 21.38 5.99 30.32
N GLY A 215 21.72 5.09 29.38
CA GLY A 215 22.36 3.81 29.70
C GLY A 215 21.42 2.75 30.29
N GLU A 216 20.17 3.10 30.55
CA GLU A 216 19.14 2.21 31.12
C GLU A 216 17.97 2.03 30.16
N CYS A 217 17.32 0.86 30.23
CA CYS A 217 16.07 0.62 29.51
C CYS A 217 14.96 1.53 30.06
N PRO A 218 14.24 2.33 29.22
CA PRO A 218 13.13 3.16 29.67
C PRO A 218 12.04 2.38 30.42
N TRP A 219 11.83 1.10 30.08
CA TRP A 219 10.85 0.27 30.78
C TRP A 219 11.34 -0.14 32.18
N ALA A 220 12.64 -0.32 32.40
CA ALA A 220 13.20 -0.48 33.75
C ALA A 220 13.05 0.81 34.56
N LEU A 221 13.33 1.97 33.95
CA LEU A 221 13.16 3.30 34.57
C LEU A 221 11.73 3.55 35.08
N HIS A 222 10.74 2.92 34.44
CA HIS A 222 9.32 2.97 34.81
C HIS A 222 8.83 1.77 35.64
N GLY A 223 9.74 0.91 36.11
CA GLY A 223 9.43 -0.20 37.01
C GLY A 223 8.68 -1.35 36.35
N VAL A 224 8.82 -1.51 35.02
CA VAL A 224 8.26 -2.67 34.29
C VAL A 224 9.04 -3.94 34.62
N TRP A 225 10.36 -3.83 34.82
CA TRP A 225 11.24 -4.96 35.14
C TRP A 225 12.45 -4.54 35.99
N ASP A 226 13.08 -5.51 36.65
CA ASP A 226 14.30 -5.34 37.45
C ASP A 226 15.53 -5.88 36.70
N PRO A 227 16.43 -5.00 36.21
CA PRO A 227 17.62 -5.41 35.46
C PRO A 227 18.69 -6.10 36.30
N SER A 228 18.67 -5.97 37.62
CA SER A 228 19.65 -6.66 38.48
C SER A 228 19.35 -8.14 38.67
N LYS A 229 18.11 -8.56 38.41
CA LYS A 229 17.61 -9.92 38.62
C LYS A 229 17.02 -10.54 37.35
N ASP A 230 16.90 -9.77 36.27
CA ASP A 230 16.19 -10.13 35.04
C ASP A 230 14.76 -10.61 35.30
N VAL A 231 14.02 -9.85 36.14
CA VAL A 231 12.64 -10.19 36.53
C VAL A 231 11.65 -9.19 35.96
N LEU A 232 10.64 -9.67 35.23
CA LEU A 232 9.48 -8.90 34.82
C LEU A 232 8.59 -8.60 36.04
N LEU A 233 8.43 -7.32 36.39
CA LEU A 233 7.68 -6.88 37.57
C LEU A 233 6.21 -6.59 37.25
N ARG A 234 5.95 -6.04 36.05
CA ARG A 234 4.61 -5.60 35.63
C ARG A 234 4.31 -6.08 34.21
N LYS A 235 3.85 -7.31 34.10
CA LYS A 235 3.55 -7.94 32.80
C LYS A 235 2.41 -7.27 32.03
N ASP A 236 1.50 -6.60 32.73
CA ASP A 236 0.30 -5.94 32.19
C ASP A 236 0.44 -4.41 32.13
N TYR A 237 1.67 -3.88 32.14
CA TYR A 237 1.95 -2.45 32.24
C TYR A 237 1.20 -1.60 31.19
N PHE A 238 1.06 -2.12 29.96
CA PHE A 238 0.43 -1.43 28.84
C PHE A 238 -1.03 -1.82 28.61
N ALA A 239 -1.58 -2.74 29.40
CA ALA A 239 -2.91 -3.31 29.19
C ALA A 239 -4.06 -2.35 29.51
N LYS A 240 -3.79 -1.30 30.30
CA LYS A 240 -4.80 -0.37 30.82
C LYS A 240 -4.30 1.06 30.77
N HIS A 241 -5.22 1.99 30.54
CA HIS A 241 -4.94 3.41 30.65
C HIS A 241 -4.54 3.76 32.10
N PRO A 242 -3.34 4.32 32.36
CA PRO A 242 -2.82 4.48 33.73
C PRO A 242 -3.69 5.34 34.66
N LYS A 243 -4.29 6.41 34.12
CA LYS A 243 -5.15 7.33 34.90
C LYS A 243 -6.57 6.80 35.13
N THR A 244 -7.18 6.10 34.17
CA THR A 244 -8.59 5.70 34.25
C THR A 244 -8.78 4.24 34.64
N GLY A 245 -7.75 3.40 34.51
CA GLY A 245 -7.82 1.96 34.75
C GLY A 245 -8.62 1.17 33.70
N LYS A 246 -9.14 1.83 32.64
CA LYS A 246 -9.86 1.16 31.56
C LYS A 246 -8.90 0.30 30.74
N ALA A 247 -9.38 -0.87 30.29
CA ALA A 247 -8.64 -1.72 29.37
C ALA A 247 -8.35 -0.98 28.06
N LEU A 248 -7.17 -1.23 27.51
CA LEU A 248 -6.77 -0.76 26.19
C LEU A 248 -6.75 -1.96 25.25
N ASP A 249 -7.47 -1.86 24.15
CA ASP A 249 -7.47 -2.77 23.01
C ASP A 249 -7.33 -1.95 21.71
N SER A 250 -7.52 -2.57 20.53
CA SER A 250 -7.38 -1.89 19.24
C SER A 250 -8.41 -0.76 19.09
N GLU A 251 -9.64 -0.98 19.53
CA GLU A 251 -10.71 0.02 19.49
C GLU A 251 -10.41 1.19 20.43
N ALA A 252 -9.99 0.91 21.67
CA ALA A 252 -9.63 1.93 22.64
C ALA A 252 -8.42 2.75 22.17
N PHE A 253 -7.39 2.13 21.59
CA PHE A 253 -6.25 2.84 20.98
C PHE A 253 -6.72 3.77 19.87
N THR A 254 -7.54 3.26 18.96
CA THR A 254 -8.05 4.00 17.80
C THR A 254 -8.86 5.23 18.25
N ASN A 255 -9.76 5.06 19.22
CA ASN A 255 -10.63 6.14 19.70
C ASN A 255 -9.98 7.10 20.71
N THR A 256 -8.75 6.81 21.17
CA THR A 256 -8.02 7.68 22.11
C THR A 256 -6.74 8.21 21.45
N TYR A 257 -5.63 7.48 21.57
CA TYR A 257 -4.31 7.95 21.16
C TYR A 257 -4.22 8.27 19.66
N PHE A 258 -4.84 7.46 18.80
CA PHE A 258 -4.87 7.75 17.35
C PHE A 258 -5.71 8.99 17.06
N MET A 259 -6.93 9.09 17.60
CA MET A 259 -7.77 10.29 17.35
C MET A 259 -7.16 11.58 17.93
N ASP A 260 -6.43 11.52 19.04
CA ASP A 260 -5.69 12.66 19.57
C ASP A 260 -4.59 13.12 18.60
N PHE A 261 -3.82 12.16 18.05
CA PHE A 261 -2.85 12.44 17.00
C PHE A 261 -3.51 13.00 15.74
N TYR A 262 -4.61 12.38 15.28
CA TYR A 262 -5.33 12.77 14.06
C TYR A 262 -5.85 14.20 14.15
N ARG A 263 -6.45 14.59 15.28
CA ARG A 263 -6.90 15.98 15.51
C ARG A 263 -5.75 16.96 15.41
N PHE A 264 -4.62 16.68 16.06
CA PHE A 264 -3.45 17.55 15.99
C PHE A 264 -2.88 17.66 14.57
N TYR A 265 -2.87 16.56 13.82
CA TYR A 265 -2.45 16.55 12.42
C TYR A 265 -3.39 17.38 11.54
N ARG A 266 -4.70 17.08 11.59
CA ARG A 266 -5.76 17.79 10.87
C ARG A 266 -5.66 19.29 11.11
N ASP A 267 -5.60 19.71 12.37
CA ASP A 267 -5.60 21.13 12.73
C ASP A 267 -4.32 21.83 12.25
N THR A 268 -3.17 21.12 12.27
CA THR A 268 -1.90 21.63 11.73
C THR A 268 -1.98 21.86 10.22
N ILE A 269 -2.49 20.89 9.46
CA ILE A 269 -2.62 21.01 8.00
C ILE A 269 -3.62 22.09 7.64
N ARG A 270 -4.78 22.13 8.29
CA ARG A 270 -5.85 23.09 7.99
C ARG A 270 -5.59 24.52 8.43
N ALA A 271 -4.63 24.74 9.32
CA ALA A 271 -4.11 26.08 9.57
C ALA A 271 -3.48 26.70 8.31
N ILE A 272 -3.12 25.88 7.31
CA ILE A 272 -2.45 26.27 6.08
C ILE A 272 -3.35 25.99 4.86
N HIS A 273 -3.65 24.72 4.60
CA HIS A 273 -4.52 24.27 3.51
C HIS A 273 -5.96 24.10 4.04
N LYS A 274 -6.71 25.21 4.08
CA LYS A 274 -7.99 25.32 4.80
C LYS A 274 -9.07 24.36 4.29
N ASP A 275 -9.04 24.05 3.01
CA ASP A 275 -10.00 23.21 2.31
C ASP A 275 -9.53 21.79 2.04
N ALA A 276 -8.36 21.41 2.56
CA ALA A 276 -7.82 20.07 2.47
C ALA A 276 -8.86 18.98 2.77
N ILE A 277 -8.95 18.01 1.85
CA ILE A 277 -9.58 16.73 2.13
C ILE A 277 -8.65 15.95 3.07
N MET A 278 -9.18 15.50 4.20
CA MET A 278 -8.43 14.78 5.22
C MET A 278 -8.70 13.28 5.05
N LEU A 279 -7.72 12.56 4.48
CA LEU A 279 -7.77 11.11 4.35
C LEU A 279 -7.40 10.52 5.72
N CYS A 280 -8.38 9.92 6.39
CA CYS A 280 -8.20 9.32 7.71
C CYS A 280 -7.91 7.83 7.54
N GLN A 281 -6.65 7.46 7.78
CA GLN A 281 -6.17 6.08 7.74
C GLN A 281 -6.01 5.56 9.18
N PRO A 282 -6.99 4.83 9.72
CA PRO A 282 -6.84 4.14 11.00
C PRO A 282 -5.93 2.91 10.84
N PRO A 283 -5.59 2.21 11.94
CA PRO A 283 -4.81 0.97 11.88
C PRO A 283 -5.41 -0.06 10.90
N VAL A 284 -4.53 -0.73 10.17
CA VAL A 284 -4.89 -1.64 9.07
C VAL A 284 -5.81 -2.77 9.53
N LEU A 285 -6.90 -2.99 8.79
CA LEU A 285 -7.94 -4.00 9.07
C LEU A 285 -8.62 -3.90 10.46
N GLU A 286 -8.34 -2.86 11.25
CA GLU A 286 -9.04 -2.61 12.51
C GLU A 286 -10.36 -1.88 12.27
N ILE A 287 -11.22 -1.86 13.29
CA ILE A 287 -12.47 -1.09 13.24
C ILE A 287 -12.09 0.41 13.20
N PRO A 288 -12.63 1.21 12.27
CA PRO A 288 -12.36 2.65 12.21
C PRO A 288 -12.86 3.41 13.45
N PRO A 289 -12.40 4.65 13.69
CA PRO A 289 -12.81 5.43 14.85
C PRO A 289 -14.33 5.68 14.86
N SER A 290 -14.93 5.64 16.05
CA SER A 290 -16.35 5.85 16.31
C SER A 290 -16.68 7.34 16.44
N ILE A 291 -16.55 8.06 15.34
CA ILE A 291 -16.67 9.53 15.29
C ILE A 291 -17.97 10.04 14.68
N LYS A 292 -18.81 9.17 14.12
CA LYS A 292 -20.08 9.52 13.50
C LYS A 292 -20.97 10.38 14.41
N GLY A 293 -21.44 11.51 13.88
CA GLY A 293 -22.25 12.49 14.59
C GLY A 293 -21.52 13.28 15.68
N THR A 294 -20.22 13.11 15.84
CA THR A 294 -19.39 13.94 16.73
C THR A 294 -18.79 15.13 15.97
N GLU A 295 -18.04 15.99 16.65
CA GLU A 295 -17.31 17.11 16.01
C GLU A 295 -16.20 16.65 15.06
N ASP A 296 -15.75 15.39 15.20
CA ASP A 296 -14.77 14.78 14.29
C ASP A 296 -15.40 14.13 13.04
N ASP A 297 -16.74 14.02 12.96
CA ASP A 297 -17.48 13.61 11.75
C ASP A 297 -17.45 14.75 10.71
N ASP A 298 -16.29 14.85 10.06
CA ASP A 298 -15.90 15.99 9.28
C ASP A 298 -16.35 15.86 7.82
N PRO A 299 -17.10 16.84 7.25
CA PRO A 299 -17.62 16.75 5.90
C PRO A 299 -16.54 16.75 4.80
N LYS A 300 -15.28 17.08 5.13
CA LYS A 300 -14.12 17.01 4.23
C LYS A 300 -13.18 15.87 4.61
N MET A 301 -13.73 14.79 5.16
CA MET A 301 -13.00 13.56 5.46
C MET A 301 -13.19 12.53 4.35
N VAL A 302 -12.18 11.68 4.18
CA VAL A 302 -12.24 10.44 3.42
C VAL A 302 -11.80 9.32 4.34
N TYR A 303 -12.52 8.21 4.35
CA TYR A 303 -12.04 6.99 5.00
C TYR A 303 -11.02 6.32 4.07
N ALA A 304 -9.81 6.10 4.57
CA ALA A 304 -8.67 5.65 3.77
C ALA A 304 -8.13 4.29 4.28
N PRO A 305 -8.86 3.17 4.05
CA PRO A 305 -8.37 1.85 4.43
C PRO A 305 -7.34 1.29 3.44
N HIS A 306 -6.56 0.32 3.91
CA HIS A 306 -5.70 -0.53 3.11
C HIS A 306 -6.25 -1.95 3.02
N TYR A 307 -5.90 -2.68 1.97
CA TYR A 307 -6.23 -4.10 1.83
C TYR A 307 -5.19 -4.88 1.03
N TYR A 308 -4.76 -6.00 1.58
CA TYR A 308 -4.03 -7.04 0.85
C TYR A 308 -4.64 -8.41 1.12
N ASP A 309 -4.63 -9.27 0.10
CA ASP A 309 -4.84 -10.70 0.33
C ASP A 309 -3.64 -11.28 1.10
N GLY A 310 -3.81 -11.43 2.41
CA GLY A 310 -2.76 -11.90 3.31
C GLY A 310 -2.18 -13.26 2.93
N ILE A 311 -2.97 -14.17 2.33
CA ILE A 311 -2.44 -15.48 1.92
C ILE A 311 -1.51 -15.30 0.72
N THR A 312 -1.95 -14.63 -0.35
CA THR A 312 -1.12 -14.40 -1.53
C THR A 312 0.13 -13.59 -1.19
N LEU A 313 0.00 -12.53 -0.38
CA LEU A 313 1.14 -11.69 -0.01
C LEU A 313 2.18 -12.47 0.80
N MET A 314 1.74 -13.24 1.82
CA MET A 314 2.67 -13.94 2.70
C MET A 314 3.31 -15.18 2.09
N THR A 315 2.60 -15.89 1.20
CA THR A 315 3.09 -17.09 0.52
C THR A 315 3.74 -16.79 -0.83
N LYS A 316 3.55 -15.58 -1.37
CA LYS A 316 3.91 -15.20 -2.74
C LYS A 316 3.39 -16.21 -3.76
N HIS A 317 2.13 -16.60 -3.62
CA HIS A 317 1.47 -17.57 -4.48
C HIS A 317 -0.02 -17.26 -4.62
N TRP A 318 -0.51 -17.17 -5.87
CA TRP A 318 -1.94 -17.03 -6.14
C TRP A 318 -2.64 -18.39 -6.13
N ASN A 319 -3.36 -18.69 -5.06
CA ASN A 319 -4.09 -19.94 -4.92
C ASN A 319 -5.51 -19.85 -5.53
N ARG A 320 -5.70 -20.46 -6.70
CA ARG A 320 -7.02 -20.50 -7.39
C ARG A 320 -8.03 -21.47 -6.76
N THR A 321 -7.58 -22.34 -5.85
CA THR A 321 -8.41 -23.42 -5.29
C THR A 321 -9.09 -23.01 -4.01
N TRP A 322 -8.41 -22.25 -3.14
CA TRP A 322 -8.99 -21.79 -1.90
C TRP A 322 -8.31 -20.55 -1.34
N ASN A 323 -9.06 -19.79 -0.54
CA ASN A 323 -8.57 -18.65 0.25
C ASN A 323 -9.39 -18.56 1.56
N VAL A 324 -9.15 -17.54 2.40
CA VAL A 324 -9.78 -17.35 3.72
C VAL A 324 -10.38 -15.94 3.81
N ASP A 325 -11.56 -15.83 4.40
CA ASP A 325 -12.14 -14.55 4.82
C ASP A 325 -11.42 -14.03 6.09
N VAL A 326 -10.26 -13.40 5.88
CA VAL A 326 -9.39 -12.90 6.96
C VAL A 326 -10.12 -11.86 7.80
N LEU A 327 -10.78 -10.88 7.18
CA LEU A 327 -11.54 -9.86 7.90
C LEU A 327 -12.66 -10.50 8.73
N GLY A 328 -13.39 -11.47 8.20
CA GLY A 328 -14.42 -12.17 8.94
C GLY A 328 -13.88 -12.96 10.14
N VAL A 329 -12.68 -13.54 10.03
CA VAL A 329 -11.98 -14.14 11.18
C VAL A 329 -11.62 -13.08 12.22
N LEU A 330 -11.04 -11.95 11.80
CA LEU A 330 -10.69 -10.83 12.70
C LEU A 330 -11.90 -10.23 13.42
N ARG A 331 -13.08 -10.24 12.77
CA ARG A 331 -14.35 -9.78 13.35
C ARG A 331 -15.11 -10.88 14.11
N GLY A 332 -14.54 -12.08 14.28
CA GLY A 332 -15.18 -13.18 15.01
C GLY A 332 -16.48 -13.69 14.37
N ARG A 333 -16.65 -13.55 13.04
CA ARG A 333 -17.88 -13.95 12.32
C ARG A 333 -18.10 -15.46 12.27
N TYR A 334 -17.07 -16.25 12.60
CA TYR A 334 -17.05 -17.69 12.48
C TYR A 334 -16.87 -18.38 13.83
N LEU A 335 -17.67 -19.41 14.10
CA LEU A 335 -17.52 -20.26 15.30
C LEU A 335 -16.17 -21.00 15.34
N HIS A 336 -15.58 -21.24 14.16
CA HIS A 336 -14.28 -21.85 14.00
C HIS A 336 -13.62 -21.32 12.70
N PRO A 337 -12.31 -21.00 12.68
CA PRO A 337 -11.64 -20.43 11.49
C PRO A 337 -11.78 -21.26 10.21
N ALA A 338 -11.94 -22.58 10.32
CA ALA A 338 -12.18 -23.46 9.16
C ALA A 338 -13.43 -23.07 8.34
N PHE A 339 -14.43 -22.43 8.95
CA PHE A 339 -15.62 -21.96 8.23
C PHE A 339 -15.39 -20.68 7.42
N ALA A 340 -14.23 -20.03 7.59
CA ALA A 340 -13.83 -18.88 6.80
C ALA A 340 -13.20 -19.28 5.46
N ILE A 341 -12.94 -20.58 5.22
CA ILE A 341 -12.33 -21.08 3.98
C ILE A 341 -13.33 -20.94 2.82
N LYS A 342 -12.87 -20.38 1.70
CA LYS A 342 -13.62 -20.19 0.46
C LYS A 342 -12.98 -21.04 -0.61
N ILE A 343 -13.77 -21.87 -1.28
CA ILE A 343 -13.28 -22.87 -2.26
C ILE A 343 -13.71 -22.47 -3.66
N GLY A 344 -12.74 -22.41 -4.56
CA GLY A 344 -12.89 -22.02 -5.97
C GLY A 344 -12.73 -20.52 -6.20
N GLU A 345 -12.13 -20.18 -7.33
CA GLU A 345 -11.78 -18.80 -7.71
C GLU A 345 -12.98 -17.83 -7.65
N THR A 346 -14.18 -18.25 -8.07
CA THR A 346 -15.39 -17.43 -7.94
C THR A 346 -15.70 -17.09 -6.48
N ALA A 347 -15.57 -18.06 -5.56
CA ALA A 347 -15.80 -17.82 -4.13
C ALA A 347 -14.71 -16.95 -3.51
N ILE A 348 -13.46 -17.09 -3.97
CA ILE A 348 -12.34 -16.24 -3.56
C ILE A 348 -12.59 -14.78 -3.97
N ARG A 349 -12.94 -14.54 -5.23
CA ARG A 349 -13.23 -13.19 -5.75
C ARG A 349 -14.40 -12.54 -5.02
N ASN A 350 -15.48 -13.29 -4.79
CA ASN A 350 -16.62 -12.80 -4.01
C ASN A 350 -16.25 -12.54 -2.55
N CYS A 351 -15.35 -13.35 -1.96
CA CYS A 351 -14.84 -13.10 -0.62
C CYS A 351 -14.10 -11.77 -0.52
N PHE A 352 -13.22 -11.46 -1.47
CA PHE A 352 -12.52 -10.16 -1.50
C PHE A 352 -13.52 -9.01 -1.61
N LYS A 353 -14.48 -9.13 -2.53
CA LYS A 353 -15.59 -8.16 -2.67
C LYS A 353 -16.35 -7.95 -1.36
N GLU A 354 -16.74 -9.03 -0.68
CA GLU A 354 -17.48 -8.99 0.59
C GLU A 354 -16.65 -8.38 1.73
N GLN A 355 -15.34 -8.66 1.78
CA GLN A 355 -14.44 -8.06 2.76
C GLN A 355 -14.32 -6.54 2.55
N LEU A 356 -14.07 -6.11 1.31
CA LEU A 356 -14.00 -4.69 0.97
C LEU A 356 -15.34 -3.97 1.22
N ALA A 357 -16.46 -4.59 0.85
CA ALA A 357 -17.79 -4.03 1.12
C ALA A 357 -18.05 -3.89 2.63
N ALA A 358 -17.57 -4.83 3.44
CA ALA A 358 -17.66 -4.75 4.89
C ALA A 358 -16.78 -3.63 5.47
N ILE A 359 -15.55 -3.46 4.97
CA ILE A 359 -14.66 -2.34 5.36
C ILE A 359 -15.35 -1.00 5.06
N ARG A 360 -15.85 -0.81 3.84
CA ARG A 360 -16.59 0.40 3.47
C ARG A 360 -17.80 0.63 4.38
N LYS A 361 -18.55 -0.44 4.68
CA LYS A 361 -19.70 -0.37 5.59
C LYS A 361 -19.29 0.04 7.01
N GLU A 362 -18.16 -0.46 7.52
CA GLU A 362 -17.63 -0.04 8.82
C GLU A 362 -17.32 1.47 8.82
N GLY A 363 -16.73 2.01 7.74
CA GLY A 363 -16.56 3.46 7.58
C GLY A 363 -17.89 4.22 7.70
N ILE A 364 -18.94 3.77 7.02
CA ILE A 364 -20.28 4.40 7.09
C ILE A 364 -20.91 4.32 8.48
N ASP A 365 -20.73 3.17 9.15
CA ASP A 365 -21.36 2.90 10.44
C ASP A 365 -20.67 3.68 11.57
N TYR A 366 -19.34 3.78 11.55
CA TYR A 366 -18.54 4.36 12.63
C TYR A 366 -18.07 5.80 12.37
N MET A 367 -17.78 6.19 11.14
CA MET A 367 -17.22 7.51 10.81
C MET A 367 -18.23 8.49 10.21
N GLY A 368 -19.34 7.98 9.65
CA GLY A 368 -20.33 8.80 8.94
C GLY A 368 -20.31 8.55 7.43
N LYS A 369 -21.17 9.26 6.69
CA LYS A 369 -21.29 9.07 5.23
C LYS A 369 -20.20 9.86 4.49
N HIS A 370 -19.00 9.29 4.46
CA HIS A 370 -17.83 9.83 3.76
C HIS A 370 -17.40 8.93 2.60
N PRO A 371 -16.68 9.44 1.59
CA PRO A 371 -16.06 8.60 0.58
C PRO A 371 -15.09 7.60 1.22
N CYS A 372 -15.05 6.39 0.69
CA CYS A 372 -14.09 5.36 1.06
C CYS A 372 -13.13 5.15 -0.11
N VAL A 373 -11.88 5.59 0.06
CA VAL A 373 -10.82 5.43 -0.95
C VAL A 373 -9.85 4.39 -0.44
N LEU A 374 -9.67 3.29 -1.19
CA LEU A 374 -8.71 2.26 -0.84
C LEU A 374 -7.30 2.77 -1.17
N THR A 375 -6.64 3.40 -0.21
CA THR A 375 -5.38 4.12 -0.44
C THR A 375 -4.18 3.19 -0.67
N GLU A 376 -4.34 1.89 -0.41
CA GLU A 376 -3.33 0.90 -0.76
C GLU A 376 -3.94 -0.50 -0.95
N PHE A 377 -3.55 -1.14 -2.05
CA PHE A 377 -3.73 -2.56 -2.32
C PHE A 377 -2.79 -3.00 -3.44
N GLY A 378 -2.56 -4.31 -3.57
CA GLY A 378 -1.67 -4.82 -4.63
C GLY A 378 -1.43 -6.32 -4.53
N ILE A 379 -0.44 -6.78 -5.30
CA ILE A 379 0.00 -8.18 -5.34
C ILE A 379 1.54 -8.25 -5.44
N PRO A 380 2.17 -9.33 -4.94
CA PRO A 380 3.56 -9.60 -5.28
C PRO A 380 3.69 -10.06 -6.72
N TYR A 381 4.68 -9.54 -7.42
CA TYR A 381 5.04 -9.97 -8.78
C TYR A 381 6.01 -11.15 -8.75
N ASP A 382 6.82 -11.30 -7.71
CA ASP A 382 7.82 -12.36 -7.57
C ASP A 382 7.24 -13.70 -7.09
N MET A 383 5.99 -13.99 -7.49
CA MET A 383 5.28 -15.22 -7.14
C MET A 383 5.99 -16.46 -7.68
N ASP A 384 5.79 -17.58 -7.00
CA ASP A 384 6.24 -18.91 -7.43
C ASP A 384 7.74 -18.95 -7.75
N ASP A 385 8.53 -18.34 -6.86
CA ASP A 385 9.98 -18.18 -7.01
C ASP A 385 10.37 -17.57 -8.35
N GLN A 386 9.75 -16.42 -8.66
CA GLN A 386 10.05 -15.61 -9.83
C GLN A 386 9.77 -16.35 -11.14
N ASN A 387 8.77 -17.24 -11.17
CA ASN A 387 8.47 -18.06 -12.35
C ASN A 387 8.14 -17.19 -13.58
N ALA A 388 7.38 -16.11 -13.39
CA ALA A 388 7.02 -15.20 -14.48
C ALA A 388 8.25 -14.58 -15.16
N TYR A 389 9.30 -14.24 -14.42
CA TYR A 389 10.52 -13.61 -14.96
C TYR A 389 11.32 -14.54 -15.88
N LYS A 390 11.23 -15.84 -15.61
CA LYS A 390 11.91 -16.90 -16.38
C LYS A 390 11.12 -17.30 -17.63
N THR A 391 9.81 -17.07 -17.64
CA THR A 391 8.88 -17.66 -18.63
C THR A 391 8.13 -16.63 -19.46
N GLY A 392 8.03 -15.39 -18.97
CA GLY A 392 7.12 -14.37 -19.49
C GLY A 392 5.65 -14.60 -19.14
N ASP A 393 5.29 -15.67 -18.40
CA ASP A 393 3.92 -16.00 -18.03
C ASP A 393 3.51 -15.35 -16.70
N TYR A 394 2.77 -14.24 -16.80
CA TYR A 394 2.22 -13.50 -15.67
C TYR A 394 0.80 -13.96 -15.27
N SER A 395 0.34 -15.14 -15.70
CA SER A 395 -1.06 -15.58 -15.51
C SER A 395 -1.53 -15.62 -14.05
N SER A 396 -0.65 -15.91 -13.10
CA SER A 396 -0.95 -15.89 -11.66
C SER A 396 -1.16 -14.45 -11.18
N GLN A 397 -0.25 -13.55 -11.58
CA GLN A 397 -0.27 -12.13 -11.24
C GLN A 397 -1.49 -11.45 -11.87
N SER A 398 -1.79 -11.71 -13.14
CA SER A 398 -2.98 -11.15 -13.83
C SER A 398 -4.27 -11.61 -13.17
N ALA A 399 -4.38 -12.89 -12.79
CA ALA A 399 -5.56 -13.41 -12.11
C ALA A 399 -5.73 -12.81 -10.69
N ALA A 400 -4.64 -12.68 -9.94
CA ALA A 400 -4.65 -12.07 -8.60
C ALA A 400 -4.99 -10.57 -8.67
N MET A 401 -4.40 -9.83 -9.61
CA MET A 401 -4.64 -8.41 -9.81
C MET A 401 -6.09 -8.14 -10.27
N ASP A 402 -6.61 -8.95 -11.18
CA ASP A 402 -8.01 -8.85 -11.64
C ASP A 402 -9.00 -9.23 -10.53
N ALA A 403 -8.67 -10.21 -9.67
CA ALA A 403 -9.48 -10.53 -8.50
C ALA A 403 -9.57 -9.37 -7.50
N ASN A 404 -8.47 -8.65 -7.29
CA ASN A 404 -8.45 -7.45 -6.45
C ASN A 404 -9.29 -6.32 -7.05
N HIS A 405 -9.12 -6.00 -8.34
CA HIS A 405 -9.92 -4.96 -8.98
C HIS A 405 -11.41 -5.30 -9.04
N PHE A 406 -11.76 -6.57 -9.31
CA PHE A 406 -13.15 -7.02 -9.21
C PHE A 406 -13.76 -6.78 -7.82
N ALA A 407 -12.96 -6.94 -6.77
CA ALA A 407 -13.39 -6.67 -5.41
C ALA A 407 -13.62 -5.17 -5.17
N VAL A 408 -12.69 -4.32 -5.63
CA VAL A 408 -12.77 -2.86 -5.50
C VAL A 408 -14.02 -2.32 -6.20
N GLU A 409 -14.19 -2.69 -7.48
CA GLU A 409 -15.34 -2.35 -8.32
C GLU A 409 -16.64 -2.85 -7.67
N GLY A 410 -16.68 -4.14 -7.29
CA GLY A 410 -17.87 -4.76 -6.73
C GLY A 410 -18.23 -4.33 -5.30
N ALA A 411 -17.28 -3.79 -4.53
CA ALA A 411 -17.50 -3.25 -3.19
C ALA A 411 -17.96 -1.78 -3.21
N HIS A 412 -17.98 -1.16 -4.40
CA HIS A 412 -18.34 0.23 -4.63
C HIS A 412 -17.41 1.18 -3.86
N MET A 413 -16.11 0.91 -3.87
CA MET A 413 -15.11 1.85 -3.38
C MET A 413 -15.15 3.10 -4.25
N GLU A 414 -15.14 4.28 -3.62
CA GLU A 414 -15.21 5.56 -4.34
C GLU A 414 -13.88 5.94 -5.02
N GLY A 415 -12.78 5.26 -4.68
CA GLY A 415 -11.49 5.39 -5.34
C GLY A 415 -10.48 4.37 -4.83
N TYR A 416 -9.32 4.29 -5.49
CA TYR A 416 -8.21 3.46 -5.05
C TYR A 416 -6.86 3.99 -5.51
N THR A 417 -5.79 3.60 -4.83
CA THR A 417 -4.39 3.76 -5.27
C THR A 417 -3.67 2.42 -5.18
N LEU A 418 -3.13 1.99 -6.32
CA LEU A 418 -2.46 0.70 -6.45
C LEU A 418 -1.00 0.81 -5.97
N TRP A 419 -0.60 -0.13 -5.13
CA TRP A 419 0.76 -0.24 -4.61
C TRP A 419 1.59 -1.14 -5.53
N LEU A 420 2.67 -0.65 -6.16
CA LEU A 420 3.09 0.76 -6.25
C LEU A 420 3.70 1.06 -7.62
N TYR A 421 4.19 2.28 -7.82
CA TYR A 421 5.10 2.60 -8.92
C TYR A 421 6.49 2.94 -8.37
N ALA A 422 7.46 2.03 -8.58
CA ALA A 422 8.87 2.27 -8.27
C ALA A 422 9.70 2.28 -9.55
N ALA A 423 10.24 3.46 -9.90
CA ALA A 423 10.98 3.68 -11.15
C ALA A 423 12.29 2.88 -11.27
N THR A 424 12.77 2.30 -10.17
CA THR A 424 14.02 1.52 -10.12
C THR A 424 13.79 0.04 -9.80
N ASN A 425 12.54 -0.44 -9.87
CA ASN A 425 12.23 -1.83 -9.60
C ASN A 425 12.84 -2.74 -10.69
N ASP A 426 13.38 -3.89 -10.29
CA ASP A 426 13.94 -4.89 -11.22
C ASP A 426 13.58 -6.33 -10.78
N HIS A 427 13.81 -7.33 -11.65
CA HIS A 427 13.51 -8.74 -11.34
C HIS A 427 14.45 -9.34 -10.29
N SER A 428 15.64 -8.76 -10.11
CA SER A 428 16.67 -9.33 -9.24
C SER A 428 16.42 -9.03 -7.77
N ARG A 429 15.97 -7.81 -7.46
CA ARG A 429 15.92 -7.24 -6.10
C ARG A 429 14.60 -6.54 -5.81
N GLY A 430 13.68 -6.45 -6.78
CA GLY A 430 12.42 -5.72 -6.61
C GLY A 430 12.68 -4.23 -6.38
N ASP A 431 12.16 -3.70 -5.28
CA ASP A 431 12.19 -2.29 -4.87
C ASP A 431 13.58 -1.71 -4.55
N GLN A 432 14.65 -2.51 -4.65
CA GLN A 432 16.04 -2.16 -4.30
C GLN A 432 16.27 -1.86 -2.81
N TRP A 433 15.33 -2.23 -1.95
CA TRP A 433 15.37 -1.84 -0.55
C TRP A 433 15.13 -3.00 0.42
N ASN A 434 13.95 -3.62 0.42
CA ASN A 434 13.62 -4.72 1.35
C ASN A 434 13.36 -6.07 0.62
N GLY A 435 13.49 -6.08 -0.71
CA GLY A 435 13.25 -7.25 -1.55
C GLY A 435 11.77 -7.48 -1.87
N GLU A 436 10.92 -6.47 -1.63
CA GLU A 436 9.54 -6.45 -2.09
C GLU A 436 9.48 -6.19 -3.58
N ASP A 437 8.56 -6.88 -4.24
CA ASP A 437 8.35 -6.73 -5.66
C ASP A 437 6.84 -6.53 -5.92
N LEU A 438 6.33 -5.40 -5.42
CA LEU A 438 4.91 -5.01 -5.54
C LEU A 438 4.68 -3.97 -6.65
N SER A 439 5.75 -3.41 -7.22
CA SER A 439 5.65 -2.35 -8.22
C SER A 439 4.99 -2.84 -9.51
N ILE A 440 4.06 -2.08 -10.08
CA ILE A 440 3.48 -2.34 -11.42
C ILE A 440 4.45 -2.10 -12.57
N PHE A 441 5.62 -1.52 -12.25
CA PHE A 441 6.70 -1.25 -13.19
C PHE A 441 7.93 -2.04 -12.79
N SER A 442 8.67 -2.50 -13.80
CA SER A 442 10.02 -3.07 -13.70
C SER A 442 10.81 -2.65 -14.93
N VAL A 443 12.09 -2.35 -14.77
CA VAL A 443 12.99 -2.03 -15.90
C VAL A 443 13.22 -3.22 -16.82
N ASP A 444 12.92 -4.44 -16.36
CA ASP A 444 13.14 -5.69 -17.08
C ASP A 444 11.88 -6.19 -17.83
N ASP A 445 10.73 -5.51 -17.68
CA ASP A 445 9.47 -5.85 -18.33
C ASP A 445 9.15 -4.89 -19.51
N GLN A 446 8.24 -5.32 -20.38
CA GLN A 446 7.74 -4.53 -21.50
C GLN A 446 6.43 -3.82 -21.17
N THR A 447 6.15 -2.71 -21.86
CA THR A 447 4.84 -2.07 -21.87
C THR A 447 3.87 -2.80 -22.79
N LEU A 448 2.56 -2.70 -22.52
CA LEU A 448 1.55 -3.22 -23.44
C LEU A 448 1.74 -2.65 -24.86
N PRO A 449 1.47 -3.45 -25.91
CA PRO A 449 1.56 -2.98 -27.28
C PRO A 449 0.55 -1.85 -27.52
N ILE A 450 1.02 -0.78 -28.16
CA ILE A 450 0.20 0.36 -28.57
C ILE A 450 -0.27 0.13 -30.02
N THR A 451 -1.52 0.48 -30.33
CA THR A 451 -2.04 0.39 -31.70
C THR A 451 -1.17 1.22 -32.65
N PRO A 452 -0.74 0.68 -33.82
CA PRO A 452 0.13 1.39 -34.77
C PRO A 452 -0.58 2.52 -35.55
N VAL A 453 -1.87 2.74 -35.30
CA VAL A 453 -2.65 3.82 -35.92
C VAL A 453 -2.25 5.15 -35.27
N PRO A 454 -1.78 6.16 -36.04
CA PRO A 454 -1.40 7.45 -35.48
C PRO A 454 -2.57 8.10 -34.74
N ARG A 455 -2.35 8.42 -33.46
CA ARG A 455 -3.30 9.20 -32.66
C ARG A 455 -3.35 10.60 -33.23
N THR A 456 -4.43 10.93 -33.94
CA THR A 456 -4.67 12.32 -34.37
C THR A 456 -5.49 13.00 -33.28
N PRO A 457 -4.95 14.02 -32.58
CA PRO A 457 -5.75 14.79 -31.65
C PRO A 457 -6.88 15.47 -32.42
N ASN A 458 -8.12 15.34 -31.95
CA ASN A 458 -9.24 16.06 -32.54
C ASN A 458 -9.04 17.56 -32.26
N ALA A 459 -8.74 18.32 -33.30
CA ALA A 459 -8.48 19.76 -33.24
C ALA A 459 -9.76 20.54 -32.90
N SER A 460 -10.13 20.59 -31.63
CA SER A 460 -11.27 21.43 -31.20
C SER A 460 -11.22 21.79 -29.72
N THR A 461 -10.11 22.38 -29.23
CA THR A 461 -10.04 23.34 -28.08
C THR A 461 -8.59 23.63 -27.65
N SER A 462 -7.74 24.17 -28.53
CA SER A 462 -6.46 24.74 -28.10
C SER A 462 -6.61 26.25 -27.85
N THR A 463 -6.79 26.66 -26.59
CA THR A 463 -6.46 28.04 -26.18
C THR A 463 -4.93 28.16 -26.14
N ASP A 464 -4.40 29.11 -26.93
CA ASP A 464 -2.98 29.45 -27.08
C ASP A 464 -2.29 29.81 -25.74
N ILE A 465 -1.84 28.80 -25.00
CA ILE A 465 -0.76 28.95 -24.01
C ILE A 465 0.35 27.99 -24.45
N PRO A 466 1.60 28.48 -24.66
CA PRO A 466 2.70 27.60 -25.03
C PRO A 466 3.04 26.70 -23.84
N ARG A 467 2.44 25.51 -23.82
CA ARG A 467 2.78 24.43 -22.89
C ARG A 467 3.96 23.67 -23.48
N LYS A 468 4.93 23.35 -22.63
CA LYS A 468 6.13 22.58 -23.00
C LYS A 468 5.66 21.18 -23.38
N GLU A 469 5.72 20.83 -24.66
CA GLU A 469 5.38 19.49 -25.16
C GLU A 469 6.16 18.44 -24.35
N VAL A 470 5.43 17.48 -23.78
CA VAL A 470 6.03 16.24 -23.30
C VAL A 470 6.28 15.42 -24.56
N ASP A 471 7.53 15.03 -24.81
CA ASP A 471 7.90 14.21 -25.97
C ASP A 471 6.99 12.98 -26.02
N ASP A 472 6.16 12.90 -27.06
CA ASP A 472 5.37 11.71 -27.36
C ASP A 472 6.27 10.68 -28.07
N ASP A 473 6.78 9.73 -27.29
CA ASP A 473 7.59 8.61 -27.81
C ASP A 473 6.76 7.67 -28.73
N SER A 474 5.44 7.87 -28.87
CA SER A 474 4.60 7.06 -29.76
C SER A 474 4.63 7.48 -31.24
N THR A 475 5.18 8.66 -31.57
CA THR A 475 5.36 9.09 -32.96
C THR A 475 6.80 8.88 -33.45
N VAL A 476 6.95 8.14 -34.56
CA VAL A 476 8.26 7.91 -35.19
C VAL A 476 8.70 9.20 -35.91
N THR A 477 9.39 10.07 -35.18
CA THR A 477 10.05 11.26 -35.75
C THR A 477 11.53 10.96 -35.99
N PRO A 478 12.21 11.63 -36.94
CA PRO A 478 13.66 11.50 -37.11
C PRO A 478 14.44 11.84 -35.84
N SER A 479 13.89 12.71 -34.98
CA SER A 479 14.38 13.04 -33.65
C SER A 479 14.26 11.86 -32.68
N ASN A 480 13.09 11.22 -32.58
CA ASN A 480 12.89 10.04 -31.73
C ASN A 480 13.73 8.86 -32.22
N LEU A 481 13.76 8.60 -33.54
CA LEU A 481 14.60 7.57 -34.14
C LEU A 481 16.08 7.80 -33.86
N LYS A 482 16.54 9.06 -33.94
CA LYS A 482 17.92 9.42 -33.62
C LYS A 482 18.17 9.30 -32.12
N LYS A 483 17.23 9.66 -31.24
CA LYS A 483 17.31 9.48 -29.77
C LYS A 483 17.39 7.99 -29.39
N THR A 484 16.60 7.12 -30.03
CA THR A 484 16.67 5.66 -29.89
C THR A 484 17.98 5.07 -30.45
N LEU A 485 18.52 5.62 -31.54
CA LEU A 485 19.77 5.19 -32.17
C LEU A 485 21.05 5.80 -31.53
N THR A 486 20.94 6.94 -30.84
CA THR A 486 22.06 7.68 -30.22
C THR A 486 22.05 7.63 -28.69
N ASN A 487 21.15 6.87 -28.07
CA ASN A 487 21.29 6.45 -26.67
C ASN A 487 21.95 5.06 -26.60
N PRO A 488 23.29 4.94 -26.69
CA PRO A 488 23.99 4.05 -25.80
C PRO A 488 24.19 4.76 -24.45
N SER A 489 23.60 4.19 -23.39
CA SER A 489 23.85 4.47 -21.96
C SER A 489 22.99 5.56 -21.28
N ILE A 490 21.87 5.13 -20.70
CA ILE A 490 21.80 5.19 -19.22
C ILE A 490 22.37 3.84 -18.79
N SER A 491 23.48 3.86 -18.06
CA SER A 491 24.09 2.64 -17.54
C SER A 491 23.18 2.01 -16.48
N SER A 492 22.25 1.18 -16.90
CA SER A 492 22.11 -0.11 -16.26
C SER A 492 23.08 -1.03 -17.01
N GLU A 493 24.27 -1.27 -16.44
CA GLU A 493 24.83 -2.60 -16.69
C GLU A 493 23.70 -3.61 -16.42
N PRO A 494 23.53 -4.67 -17.23
CA PRO A 494 22.58 -5.72 -16.89
C PRO A 494 22.82 -6.09 -15.42
N SER A 495 21.88 -5.76 -14.53
CA SER A 495 22.09 -5.91 -13.09
C SER A 495 22.12 -7.37 -12.68
N SER A 496 21.79 -8.27 -13.60
CA SER A 496 21.58 -9.65 -13.24
C SER A 496 22.90 -10.41 -13.20
N LEU A 497 23.32 -10.70 -11.97
CA LEU A 497 24.07 -11.92 -11.62
C LEU A 497 23.34 -13.22 -12.08
N LYS A 498 22.16 -13.09 -12.73
CA LYS A 498 21.17 -14.12 -13.08
C LYS A 498 20.48 -13.80 -14.44
N PRO A 499 21.14 -14.00 -15.59
CA PRO A 499 20.59 -13.71 -16.92
C PRO A 499 19.24 -14.37 -17.23
N GLU A 500 18.94 -15.49 -16.56
CA GLU A 500 17.68 -16.23 -16.66
C GLU A 500 16.45 -15.45 -16.20
N LEU A 501 16.61 -14.39 -15.40
CA LEU A 501 15.49 -13.56 -14.92
C LEU A 501 15.07 -12.50 -15.94
N THR A 502 15.87 -12.23 -16.96
CA THR A 502 15.62 -11.16 -17.94
C THR A 502 15.49 -11.70 -19.37
N SER A 503 15.49 -13.01 -19.56
CA SER A 503 15.49 -13.65 -20.88
C SER A 503 14.12 -13.74 -21.55
N ALA A 504 13.03 -13.56 -20.80
CA ALA A 504 11.66 -13.68 -21.29
C ALA A 504 10.81 -12.53 -20.74
N PRO A 505 11.02 -11.28 -21.21
CA PRO A 505 10.27 -10.14 -20.69
C PRO A 505 8.77 -10.31 -20.97
N GLY A 506 7.95 -10.02 -19.95
CA GLY A 506 6.49 -10.02 -20.06
C GLY A 506 5.92 -8.61 -19.91
N TYR A 507 4.61 -8.52 -19.72
CA TYR A 507 3.91 -7.23 -19.54
C TYR A 507 3.53 -6.93 -18.10
N ARG A 508 4.06 -7.71 -17.14
CA ARG A 508 3.85 -7.46 -15.71
C ARG A 508 2.37 -7.35 -15.30
N ALA A 509 1.53 -8.21 -15.87
CA ALA A 509 0.07 -8.20 -15.67
C ALA A 509 -0.62 -6.86 -15.99
N ALA A 510 -0.06 -6.03 -16.88
CA ALA A 510 -0.61 -4.74 -17.26
C ALA A 510 -2.03 -4.81 -17.81
N GLU A 511 -2.39 -5.89 -18.50
CA GLU A 511 -3.75 -6.12 -18.96
C GLU A 511 -4.78 -6.23 -17.82
N ALA A 512 -4.34 -6.49 -16.59
CA ALA A 512 -5.22 -6.60 -15.44
C ALA A 512 -5.42 -5.27 -14.70
N TYR A 513 -4.43 -4.36 -14.70
CA TYR A 513 -4.50 -3.06 -14.02
C TYR A 513 -4.75 -1.86 -14.95
N VAL A 514 -4.53 -1.99 -16.27
CA VAL A 514 -4.89 -0.97 -17.26
C VAL A 514 -6.37 -1.14 -17.63
N ARG A 515 -7.26 -0.60 -16.80
CA ARG A 515 -8.71 -0.88 -16.85
C ARG A 515 -9.53 0.35 -17.25
N PRO A 516 -10.70 0.19 -17.89
CA PRO A 516 -11.64 1.28 -18.08
C PRO A 516 -12.15 1.79 -16.73
N ALA A 517 -12.22 3.11 -16.56
CA ALA A 517 -12.61 3.72 -15.30
C ALA A 517 -13.39 5.04 -15.54
N PRO A 518 -14.50 5.28 -14.83
CA PRO A 518 -15.15 6.59 -14.84
C PRO A 518 -14.20 7.66 -14.29
N ILE A 519 -13.91 8.70 -15.07
CA ILE A 519 -13.14 9.89 -14.64
C ILE A 519 -14.09 10.93 -14.04
N TYR A 520 -15.20 11.15 -14.74
CA TYR A 520 -16.25 12.07 -14.33
C TYR A 520 -17.60 11.47 -14.69
N THR A 521 -18.58 11.59 -13.79
CA THR A 521 -19.94 11.08 -14.06
C THR A 521 -20.96 12.18 -13.83
N ASN A 522 -21.91 12.29 -14.75
CA ASN A 522 -23.08 13.15 -14.58
C ASN A 522 -24.17 12.39 -13.80
N GLY A 523 -23.98 12.25 -12.50
CA GLY A 523 -24.89 11.50 -11.63
C GLY A 523 -24.13 10.72 -10.57
N TYR A 524 -24.84 9.82 -9.90
CA TYR A 524 -24.25 8.91 -8.93
C TYR A 524 -24.04 7.55 -9.57
N ILE A 525 -22.85 6.98 -9.41
CA ILE A 525 -22.58 5.61 -9.84
C ILE A 525 -23.39 4.65 -8.96
N ALA A 526 -24.27 3.88 -9.60
CA ALA A 526 -25.01 2.80 -8.93
C ALA A 526 -24.12 1.56 -8.82
N ASP A 527 -23.46 1.19 -9.91
CA ASP A 527 -22.46 0.13 -9.99
C ASP A 527 -21.63 0.27 -11.28
N TYR A 528 -20.43 -0.29 -11.27
CA TYR A 528 -19.63 -0.51 -12.47
C TYR A 528 -18.74 -1.75 -12.30
N VAL A 529 -18.35 -2.37 -13.41
CA VAL A 529 -17.44 -3.52 -13.40
C VAL A 529 -16.73 -3.65 -14.75
N PHE A 530 -15.48 -4.10 -14.73
CA PHE A 530 -14.76 -4.58 -15.90
C PHE A 530 -14.52 -6.10 -15.79
N ASP A 531 -15.15 -6.87 -16.67
CA ASP A 531 -14.88 -8.30 -16.82
C ASP A 531 -13.73 -8.49 -17.82
N LEU A 532 -12.50 -8.64 -17.30
CA LEU A 532 -11.30 -8.82 -18.11
C LEU A 532 -11.39 -10.03 -19.04
N LYS A 533 -12.01 -11.13 -18.60
CA LYS A 533 -12.13 -12.36 -19.37
C LYS A 533 -13.05 -12.19 -20.58
N LYS A 534 -14.13 -11.42 -20.42
CA LYS A 534 -15.05 -11.08 -21.53
C LYS A 534 -14.65 -9.81 -22.28
N CYS A 535 -13.69 -9.05 -21.76
CA CYS A 535 -13.38 -7.69 -22.19
C CYS A 535 -14.65 -6.82 -22.26
N GLU A 536 -15.45 -6.83 -21.19
CA GLU A 536 -16.72 -6.11 -21.11
C GLU A 536 -16.70 -5.13 -19.93
N PHE A 537 -16.99 -3.86 -20.20
CA PHE A 537 -17.19 -2.83 -19.18
C PHE A 537 -18.65 -2.44 -19.10
N THR A 538 -19.21 -2.40 -17.89
CA THR A 538 -20.57 -1.90 -17.64
C THR A 538 -20.55 -0.79 -16.61
N LEU A 539 -21.37 0.24 -16.83
CA LEU A 539 -21.58 1.35 -15.91
C LEU A 539 -23.08 1.64 -15.81
N ASN A 540 -23.60 1.67 -14.60
CA ASN A 540 -24.96 2.10 -14.30
C ASN A 540 -24.93 3.35 -13.41
N LEU A 541 -25.72 4.36 -13.79
CA LEU A 541 -25.80 5.65 -13.12
C LEU A 541 -27.24 5.97 -12.74
N GLU A 542 -27.40 6.67 -11.61
CA GLU A 542 -28.56 7.53 -11.38
C GLU A 542 -28.19 8.95 -11.82
N ALA A 543 -28.54 9.29 -13.06
CA ALA A 543 -28.17 10.55 -13.68
C ALA A 543 -28.98 11.73 -13.10
N THR A 544 -28.30 12.84 -12.82
CA THR A 544 -28.93 14.06 -12.33
C THR A 544 -29.25 15.00 -13.47
N LYS A 545 -30.26 15.85 -13.27
CA LYS A 545 -30.62 16.88 -14.25
C LYS A 545 -29.53 17.95 -14.29
N LEU A 546 -28.88 18.09 -15.44
CA LEU A 546 -27.78 19.03 -15.63
C LEU A 546 -28.23 20.50 -15.59
N PRO A 547 -27.36 21.42 -15.12
CA PRO A 547 -27.49 22.85 -15.38
C PRO A 547 -27.26 23.23 -16.85
N SER A 548 -26.50 22.43 -17.60
CA SER A 548 -26.21 22.62 -19.03
C SER A 548 -26.12 21.28 -19.77
N ASP A 549 -26.71 21.18 -20.97
CA ASP A 549 -26.76 19.94 -21.77
C ASP A 549 -25.39 19.45 -22.30
N ASP A 550 -24.31 20.20 -22.07
CA ASP A 550 -23.00 19.95 -22.69
C ASP A 550 -22.00 19.15 -21.84
N GLN A 551 -22.28 18.79 -20.58
CA GLN A 551 -21.34 18.01 -19.77
C GLN A 551 -21.53 16.50 -19.91
N PRO A 552 -20.57 15.76 -20.51
CA PRO A 552 -20.66 14.31 -20.62
C PRO A 552 -20.20 13.59 -19.35
N THR A 553 -20.71 12.39 -19.13
CA THR A 553 -19.98 11.36 -18.38
C THR A 553 -18.72 10.98 -19.18
N THR A 554 -17.56 11.02 -18.56
CA THR A 554 -16.26 10.75 -19.19
C THR A 554 -15.61 9.52 -18.56
N ILE A 555 -15.20 8.58 -19.40
CA ILE A 555 -14.62 7.30 -19.01
C ILE A 555 -13.25 7.16 -19.67
N PHE A 556 -12.21 6.86 -18.88
CA PHE A 556 -10.95 6.36 -19.42
C PHE A 556 -11.22 5.03 -20.11
N LEU A 557 -10.83 4.90 -21.37
CA LEU A 557 -11.11 3.71 -22.17
C LEU A 557 -9.81 3.19 -22.80
N PRO A 558 -9.12 2.23 -22.17
CA PRO A 558 -7.84 1.75 -22.67
C PRO A 558 -7.94 1.16 -24.06
N ASP A 559 -7.22 1.75 -25.02
CA ASP A 559 -7.17 1.32 -26.41
C ASP A 559 -6.71 -0.15 -26.56
N TYR A 560 -5.84 -0.64 -25.66
CA TYR A 560 -5.41 -2.04 -25.64
C TYR A 560 -6.59 -3.03 -25.55
N HIS A 561 -7.60 -2.70 -24.73
CA HIS A 561 -8.80 -3.50 -24.54
C HIS A 561 -9.92 -3.12 -25.50
N PHE A 562 -10.06 -1.82 -25.79
CA PHE A 562 -11.17 -1.24 -26.54
C PHE A 562 -10.67 -0.37 -27.68
N PRO A 563 -10.01 -0.95 -28.70
CA PRO A 563 -9.60 -0.17 -29.86
C PRO A 563 -10.85 0.32 -30.59
N VAL A 564 -10.84 1.60 -31.02
CA VAL A 564 -12.02 2.28 -31.57
C VAL A 564 -12.75 1.45 -32.63
N GLU A 565 -11.98 0.85 -33.55
CA GLU A 565 -12.51 0.09 -34.69
C GLU A 565 -13.01 -1.32 -34.34
N GLN A 566 -12.76 -1.81 -33.13
CA GLN A 566 -13.13 -3.17 -32.70
C GLN A 566 -13.88 -3.20 -31.37
N CYS A 567 -14.35 -2.05 -30.88
CA CYS A 567 -15.20 -1.97 -29.70
C CYS A 567 -16.65 -1.69 -30.08
N THR A 568 -17.59 -2.20 -29.28
CA THR A 568 -19.02 -1.94 -29.43
C THR A 568 -19.53 -1.22 -28.18
N VAL A 569 -20.10 -0.03 -28.37
CA VAL A 569 -20.73 0.75 -27.29
C VAL A 569 -22.25 0.64 -27.39
N VAL A 570 -22.88 0.23 -26.29
CA VAL A 570 -24.34 0.19 -26.13
C VAL A 570 -24.71 1.07 -24.95
N VAL A 571 -25.51 2.11 -25.21
CA VAL A 571 -26.03 3.02 -24.18
C VAL A 571 -27.55 2.97 -24.15
N SER A 572 -28.12 3.17 -22.96
CA SER A 572 -29.56 3.29 -22.74
C SER A 572 -30.20 4.49 -23.45
N GLY A 573 -29.45 5.57 -23.68
CA GLY A 573 -29.91 6.74 -24.40
C GLY A 573 -28.82 7.77 -24.67
N GLY A 574 -29.19 8.83 -25.38
CA GLY A 574 -28.31 9.96 -25.67
C GLY A 574 -27.31 9.72 -26.79
N LYS A 575 -26.17 10.41 -26.74
CA LYS A 575 -25.09 10.33 -27.74
C LYS A 575 -23.75 10.05 -27.04
N TRP A 576 -22.84 9.39 -27.73
CA TRP A 576 -21.49 9.13 -27.23
C TRP A 576 -20.46 9.34 -28.34
N GLU A 577 -19.22 9.57 -27.94
CA GLU A 577 -18.05 9.56 -28.82
C GLU A 577 -16.85 8.93 -28.11
N ILE A 578 -15.95 8.35 -28.89
CA ILE A 578 -14.62 7.93 -28.44
C ILE A 578 -13.61 8.83 -29.13
N SER A 579 -12.72 9.44 -28.35
CA SER A 579 -11.70 10.35 -28.85
C SER A 579 -10.42 10.21 -28.04
N THR A 580 -9.30 10.63 -28.63
CA THR A 580 -8.02 10.76 -27.93
C THR A 580 -7.68 12.23 -27.79
N ASP A 581 -7.35 12.66 -26.57
CA ASP A 581 -6.92 14.02 -26.25
C ASP A 581 -5.77 13.99 -25.23
N ASP A 582 -5.11 15.13 -25.06
CA ASP A 582 -3.99 15.36 -24.16
C ASP A 582 -4.37 16.17 -22.92
N GLU A 583 -5.67 16.24 -22.58
CA GLU A 583 -6.15 16.99 -21.40
C GLU A 583 -5.47 16.51 -20.11
N GLU A 584 -5.13 15.21 -20.04
CA GLU A 584 -4.41 14.58 -18.92
C GLU A 584 -2.88 14.70 -19.01
N ARG A 585 -2.35 15.60 -19.85
CA ARG A 585 -0.91 15.75 -20.17
C ARG A 585 -0.28 14.52 -20.86
N ALA A 586 -1.11 13.59 -21.30
CA ALA A 586 -0.76 12.43 -22.11
C ALA A 586 -1.91 12.13 -23.07
N LEU A 587 -1.60 11.61 -24.26
CA LEU A 587 -2.61 11.18 -25.22
C LEU A 587 -3.37 9.96 -24.66
N VAL A 588 -4.60 10.20 -24.22
CA VAL A 588 -5.45 9.20 -23.55
C VAL A 588 -6.74 9.05 -24.34
N GLN A 589 -7.12 7.80 -24.64
CA GLN A 589 -8.41 7.49 -25.23
C GLN A 589 -9.52 7.56 -24.15
N LYS A 590 -10.55 8.33 -24.43
CA LYS A 590 -11.70 8.55 -23.55
C LYS A 590 -13.00 8.28 -24.31
N LEU A 591 -14.00 7.78 -23.59
CA LEU A 591 -15.39 7.78 -24.04
C LEU A 591 -16.13 8.91 -23.33
N ARG A 592 -16.80 9.78 -24.11
CA ARG A 592 -17.69 10.84 -23.61
C ARG A 592 -19.13 10.47 -23.93
N TRP A 593 -20.00 10.50 -22.93
CA TRP A 593 -21.40 10.10 -23.04
C TRP A 593 -22.35 11.17 -22.47
N TRP A 594 -23.19 11.73 -23.33
CA TRP A 594 -24.26 12.66 -22.97
C TRP A 594 -25.58 11.90 -22.91
N HIS A 595 -26.22 11.91 -21.74
CA HIS A 595 -27.46 11.17 -21.46
C HIS A 595 -28.46 12.05 -20.70
N SER A 596 -29.72 11.63 -20.67
CA SER A 596 -30.76 12.30 -19.89
C SER A 596 -30.63 11.99 -18.39
N ASP A 597 -31.48 12.62 -17.58
CA ASP A 597 -31.64 12.31 -16.16
C ASP A 597 -32.30 10.94 -15.92
N GLY A 598 -32.25 10.47 -14.67
CA GLY A 598 -32.79 9.19 -14.23
C GLY A 598 -31.83 8.00 -14.40
N PRO A 599 -32.33 6.76 -14.32
CA PRO A 599 -31.51 5.57 -14.47
C PRO A 599 -30.92 5.47 -15.88
N GLN A 600 -29.60 5.35 -15.98
CA GLN A 600 -28.86 5.21 -17.23
C GLN A 600 -27.89 4.04 -17.16
N SER A 601 -27.74 3.32 -18.26
CA SER A 601 -26.77 2.23 -18.41
C SER A 601 -25.92 2.37 -19.67
N LEU A 602 -24.67 1.93 -19.54
CA LEU A 602 -23.67 1.84 -20.60
C LEU A 602 -22.98 0.48 -20.52
N ARG A 603 -22.77 -0.14 -21.68
CA ARG A 603 -21.99 -1.36 -21.86
C ARG A 603 -21.04 -1.20 -23.04
N ILE A 604 -19.76 -1.51 -22.83
CA ILE A 604 -18.74 -1.52 -23.86
C ILE A 604 -18.16 -2.94 -23.95
N THR A 605 -18.14 -3.50 -25.15
CA THR A 605 -17.49 -4.79 -25.42
C THR A 605 -16.26 -4.54 -26.28
N GLY A 606 -15.11 -5.02 -25.84
CA GLY A 606 -13.81 -4.86 -26.50
C GLY A 606 -13.27 -6.16 -27.09
N VAL A 607 -11.96 -6.20 -27.31
CA VAL A 607 -11.27 -7.35 -27.91
C VAL A 607 -10.90 -8.36 -26.82
N VAL A 608 -11.39 -9.60 -26.96
CA VAL A 608 -10.97 -10.71 -26.10
C VAL A 608 -9.62 -11.22 -26.60
N ARG A 609 -8.55 -10.89 -25.87
CA ARG A 609 -7.20 -11.34 -26.18
C ARG A 609 -6.89 -12.67 -25.46
N PRO A 610 -6.15 -13.60 -26.09
CA PRO A 610 -5.59 -14.74 -25.38
C PRO A 610 -4.80 -14.25 -24.18
N HIS A 611 -5.13 -14.74 -22.99
CA HIS A 611 -4.38 -14.37 -21.79
C HIS A 611 -2.93 -14.89 -21.93
N ASN A 612 -1.95 -14.04 -21.62
CA ASN A 612 -0.52 -14.40 -21.54
C ASN A 612 0.13 -14.79 -22.87
N THR A 613 0.20 -13.82 -23.78
CA THR A 613 1.06 -13.93 -24.95
C THR A 613 2.46 -13.45 -24.55
N ALA A 614 3.48 -14.31 -24.59
CA ALA A 614 4.87 -13.88 -24.38
C ALA A 614 5.21 -12.74 -25.35
N ALA A 615 6.05 -11.78 -24.95
CA ALA A 615 6.39 -10.62 -25.78
C ALA A 615 6.82 -10.99 -27.21
N GLY A 616 7.57 -12.09 -27.38
CA GLY A 616 8.02 -12.58 -28.69
C GLY A 616 6.95 -13.25 -29.56
N THR A 617 5.77 -13.58 -29.03
CA THR A 617 4.64 -14.10 -29.81
C THR A 617 3.59 -13.03 -30.13
N ALA A 618 3.74 -11.81 -29.61
CA ALA A 618 2.85 -10.70 -29.92
C ALA A 618 2.96 -10.23 -31.39
N GLU A 619 4.15 -10.33 -32.01
CA GLU A 619 4.31 -10.10 -33.46
C GLU A 619 3.55 -11.15 -34.28
N ASP A 620 3.56 -12.42 -33.85
CA ASP A 620 2.79 -13.50 -34.47
C ASP A 620 1.28 -13.32 -34.27
N VAL A 621 0.84 -12.79 -33.12
CA VAL A 621 -0.56 -12.43 -32.87
C VAL A 621 -0.98 -11.23 -33.71
N GLY A 622 -0.16 -10.18 -33.83
CA GLY A 622 -0.42 -9.05 -34.73
C GLY A 622 -0.49 -9.48 -36.21
N TYR A 623 0.36 -10.43 -36.61
CA TYR A 623 0.32 -11.06 -37.93
C TYR A 623 -0.92 -11.94 -38.13
N LEU A 624 -1.31 -12.73 -37.13
CA LEU A 624 -2.54 -13.53 -37.14
C LEU A 624 -3.81 -12.67 -37.16
N GLU A 625 -3.83 -11.57 -36.40
CA GLU A 625 -4.92 -10.58 -36.39
C GLU A 625 -5.03 -9.91 -37.77
N GLN A 626 -3.91 -9.55 -38.41
CA GLN A 626 -3.90 -9.09 -39.81
C GLN A 626 -4.41 -10.18 -40.76
N CYS A 627 -3.97 -11.43 -40.65
CA CYS A 627 -4.43 -12.53 -41.52
C CYS A 627 -5.94 -12.81 -41.37
N GLN A 628 -6.49 -12.66 -40.15
CA GLN A 628 -7.93 -12.78 -39.90
C GLN A 628 -8.71 -11.59 -40.47
N GLN A 629 -8.16 -10.36 -40.40
CA GLN A 629 -8.72 -9.17 -41.05
C GLN A 629 -8.82 -9.31 -42.59
N TYR A 630 -7.88 -10.04 -43.21
CA TYR A 630 -7.87 -10.32 -44.65
C TYR A 630 -8.58 -11.63 -45.05
N GLY A 631 -9.30 -12.30 -44.15
CA GLY A 631 -10.18 -13.43 -44.48
C GLY A 631 -9.47 -14.74 -44.82
N LEU A 632 -8.21 -14.94 -44.42
CA LEU A 632 -7.50 -16.21 -44.63
C LEU A 632 -7.88 -17.23 -43.55
N SER A 633 -8.89 -18.05 -43.84
CA SER A 633 -9.30 -19.21 -43.03
C SER A 633 -8.27 -20.34 -43.14
N LEU A 634 -7.45 -20.55 -42.10
CA LEU A 634 -6.58 -21.71 -41.92
C LEU A 634 -7.35 -22.99 -41.52
N ARG A 635 -8.42 -23.33 -42.24
CA ARG A 635 -9.15 -24.61 -42.06
C ARG A 635 -8.90 -25.67 -43.13
N ASP A 636 -8.18 -25.35 -44.20
CA ASP A 636 -7.97 -26.28 -45.33
C ASP A 636 -6.48 -26.53 -45.66
N CYS A 637 -5.65 -26.81 -44.65
CA CYS A 637 -4.32 -27.36 -44.90
C CYS A 637 -4.11 -28.66 -44.10
N SER A 638 -4.63 -29.75 -44.64
CA SER A 638 -4.12 -31.09 -44.38
C SER A 638 -2.94 -31.35 -45.32
N VAL A 639 -1.77 -31.75 -44.81
CA VAL A 639 -0.69 -32.28 -45.65
C VAL A 639 -0.21 -33.62 -45.08
N MET A 640 -0.25 -34.60 -45.98
CA MET A 640 0.38 -35.94 -45.92
C MET A 640 1.90 -35.85 -45.87
#